data_AF-A0A8C7E7N7-F1
#
_entry.id   AF-A0A8C7E7N7-F1
#
_cell.length_a   1.000
_cell.length_b   1.000
_cell.length_c   1.000
_cell.angle_alpha   90.00
_cell.angle_beta   90.00
_cell.angle_gamma   90.00
#
_symmetry.space_group_name_H-M   'P 1'
#
loop_
_entity.id
_entity.type
_entity.pdbx_description
1 polymer ?
#
loop_
_entity_poly.entity_id
_entity_poly.type
_entity_poly.pdbx_seq_one_letter_code
_entity_poly.pdbx_strand_id
1 'polypeptide(L)'
;MAPSSKSERGAASGGKRGSAELGRGARREHVIRQLERIKISGQLSPRLFRKLPPRVCVSLKSIVDEHFLCAGHIFLGFSKCGRYVLSYTSSSGDDDFSFYIYHLYWWEFNVHSKLKMVRHVRLFQDEEIYSDLYLTVCEWPSDSSKVIVFGFNTRSANGLLMNMMMSDENHRDIYISTVAMPPFMYCPSCQDMAIAHPGDPNAKCLQHGFMLHMKYQVVYPFPTFQPAFQLKKDQVVLLNTSYSLVACAVSVHTSDDSNFCQILYDRSRQTRAPVVEVNHTSLISHCPEGLEKGLEKDNCSCQSEAPLTLAVPPQDIDTHVSPAVAMAKEFVADIFRRAKEARGSAPVEEAAAAGSELKCLLDSGALRQDTLGSWDLRKTLESCLHGSVAHSSTSPTGTSSVSDIGSSPKESFIANFELESLPAEPGYVNYTKLRYVLEPNDSSEAEDEYEDDKISLPFVVTDLLGRNLKLLKEKAVCEGQYLTVEQLTLDFEYVINEVIRNDASWSKQFCSFSDYDIVILEVCPETNQVIINIGLLLLAFPSPDEEGQLRPKTYHTSLKVAWDLNTGIFVTVSVGDLTEVKGQTSGSVWSSYRKSCVDMVMKWLVPESSVRYVNRMTNEALHKGCSLKFLADNERYTWIVL
;
A
#
# COMPACT_ATOMS: atom_id res chain seq x y z
N MET A 1 0.66 -10.68 -6.72
CA MET A 1 2.04 -10.95 -7.20
C MET A 1 1.97 -11.49 -8.62
N ALA A 2 2.88 -11.10 -9.52
CA ALA A 2 3.09 -11.82 -10.78
C ALA A 2 4.06 -13.01 -10.55
N PRO A 3 3.90 -14.16 -11.25
CA PRO A 3 4.73 -15.34 -11.02
C PRO A 3 6.17 -15.14 -11.51
N SER A 4 7.14 -15.31 -10.61
CA SER A 4 8.56 -15.31 -10.95
C SER A 4 8.93 -16.52 -11.81
N SER A 5 9.70 -16.30 -12.87
CA SER A 5 10.11 -17.32 -13.83
C SER A 5 11.18 -18.26 -13.25
N LYS A 6 10.73 -19.35 -12.61
CA LYS A 6 11.64 -20.44 -12.19
C LYS A 6 12.28 -21.09 -13.41
N SER A 7 13.61 -21.22 -13.38
CA SER A 7 14.38 -21.96 -14.38
C SER A 7 14.23 -23.47 -14.19
N GLU A 8 13.87 -24.19 -15.25
CA GLU A 8 13.94 -25.65 -15.26
C GLU A 8 15.42 -26.12 -15.18
N ARG A 9 15.70 -27.08 -14.29
CA ARG A 9 16.90 -27.92 -14.36
C ARG A 9 16.47 -29.33 -14.73
N GLY A 10 17.25 -30.01 -15.57
CA GLY A 10 16.82 -31.22 -16.28
C GLY A 10 16.50 -32.41 -15.38
N ALA A 11 15.48 -33.17 -15.77
CA ALA A 11 15.14 -34.47 -15.16
C ALA A 11 16.03 -35.59 -15.75
N ALA A 12 16.45 -36.53 -14.90
CA ALA A 12 17.21 -37.70 -15.30
C ALA A 12 16.32 -38.83 -15.88
N SER A 13 16.95 -39.82 -16.50
CA SER A 13 16.28 -40.90 -17.26
C SER A 13 15.46 -41.88 -16.40
N GLY A 14 14.24 -42.20 -16.84
CA GLY A 14 13.37 -43.21 -16.19
C GLY A 14 12.23 -43.70 -17.11
N GLY A 15 12.56 -44.28 -18.26
CA GLY A 15 11.56 -44.60 -19.30
C GLY A 15 10.75 -45.88 -19.05
N LYS A 16 9.42 -45.75 -18.88
CA LYS A 16 8.43 -46.80 -19.20
C LYS A 16 7.61 -46.37 -20.41
N ARG A 17 7.31 -47.31 -21.32
CA ARG A 17 6.58 -47.05 -22.57
C ARG A 17 5.10 -46.77 -22.30
N GLY A 18 4.60 -45.65 -22.83
CA GLY A 18 3.18 -45.33 -23.01
C GLY A 18 2.99 -44.71 -24.40
N SER A 19 1.79 -44.83 -24.98
CA SER A 19 1.56 -44.53 -26.40
C SER A 19 1.85 -43.08 -26.79
N ALA A 20 2.53 -42.90 -27.93
CA ALA A 20 2.81 -41.59 -28.49
C ALA A 20 1.61 -41.06 -29.29
N GLU A 21 0.69 -40.36 -28.63
CA GLU A 21 -0.15 -39.40 -29.35
C GLU A 21 0.72 -38.22 -29.79
N LEU A 22 0.82 -38.03 -31.11
CA LEU A 22 1.54 -36.92 -31.72
C LEU A 22 0.76 -35.61 -31.53
N GLY A 23 0.84 -35.06 -30.32
CA GLY A 23 0.33 -33.74 -29.97
C GLY A 23 0.80 -32.71 -30.98
N ARG A 24 -0.13 -32.14 -31.76
CA ARG A 24 0.18 -31.21 -32.85
C ARG A 24 0.84 -29.96 -32.28
N GLY A 25 2.18 -29.91 -32.34
CA GLY A 25 2.96 -28.75 -31.94
C GLY A 25 2.39 -27.49 -32.59
N ALA A 26 1.96 -26.54 -31.76
CA ALA A 26 1.21 -25.38 -32.21
C ALA A 26 2.02 -24.60 -33.25
N ARG A 27 1.59 -24.66 -34.52
CA ARG A 27 2.29 -24.04 -35.65
C ARG A 27 2.43 -22.54 -35.37
N ARG A 28 3.63 -22.11 -34.96
CA ARG A 28 3.97 -20.69 -34.81
C ARG A 28 3.72 -20.00 -36.14
N GLU A 29 2.86 -19.01 -36.13
CA GLU A 29 2.46 -18.32 -37.35
C GLU A 29 3.62 -17.47 -37.87
N HIS A 30 3.86 -17.52 -39.19
CA HIS A 30 4.95 -16.76 -39.78
C HIS A 30 4.64 -15.27 -39.72
N VAL A 31 5.61 -14.43 -39.31
CA VAL A 31 5.40 -12.98 -39.08
C VAL A 31 4.78 -12.27 -40.29
N ILE A 32 5.18 -12.65 -41.51
CA ILE A 32 4.62 -12.09 -42.76
C ILE A 32 3.10 -12.35 -42.84
N ARG A 33 2.62 -13.54 -42.47
CA ARG A 33 1.17 -13.86 -42.47
C ARG A 33 0.38 -13.08 -41.45
N GLN A 34 1.00 -12.71 -40.32
CA GLN A 34 0.38 -11.83 -39.33
C GLN A 34 0.27 -10.39 -39.88
N LEU A 35 1.32 -9.89 -40.56
CA LEU A 35 1.30 -8.59 -41.22
C LEU A 35 0.32 -8.53 -42.41
N GLU A 36 0.21 -9.60 -43.20
CA GLU A 36 -0.81 -9.76 -44.24
C GLU A 36 -2.23 -9.71 -43.66
N ARG A 37 -2.50 -10.44 -42.56
CA ARG A 37 -3.78 -10.36 -41.86
C ARG A 37 -4.09 -8.94 -41.40
N ILE A 38 -3.12 -8.24 -40.80
CA ILE A 38 -3.31 -6.87 -40.28
C ILE A 38 -3.66 -5.88 -41.41
N LYS A 39 -3.05 -6.01 -42.60
CA LYS A 39 -3.41 -5.19 -43.78
C LYS A 39 -4.87 -5.38 -44.23
N ILE A 40 -5.47 -6.55 -43.97
CA ILE A 40 -6.84 -6.89 -44.37
C ILE A 40 -7.85 -6.59 -43.26
N SER A 41 -7.49 -6.80 -41.98
CA SER A 41 -8.41 -6.61 -40.84
C SER A 41 -8.31 -5.25 -40.15
N GLY A 42 -7.24 -4.47 -40.39
CA GLY A 42 -6.93 -3.24 -39.65
C GLY A 42 -6.49 -3.45 -38.19
N GLN A 43 -6.54 -4.69 -37.67
CA GLN A 43 -6.34 -4.97 -36.24
C GLN A 43 -4.86 -5.13 -35.87
N LEU A 44 -4.14 -4.01 -35.73
CA LEU A 44 -2.80 -4.00 -35.16
C LEU A 44 -2.86 -3.98 -33.62
N SER A 45 -2.24 -4.95 -32.93
CA SER A 45 -2.01 -4.86 -31.47
C SER A 45 -0.82 -5.70 -31.00
N PRO A 46 -0.10 -5.31 -29.94
CA PRO A 46 0.99 -6.10 -29.36
C PRO A 46 0.54 -7.51 -28.92
N ARG A 47 -0.70 -7.66 -28.45
CA ARG A 47 -1.24 -8.94 -27.95
C ARG A 47 -1.28 -10.04 -29.03
N LEU A 48 -1.43 -9.69 -30.31
CA LEU A 48 -1.40 -10.65 -31.43
C LEU A 48 -0.01 -11.26 -31.67
N PHE A 49 1.05 -10.47 -31.48
CA PHE A 49 2.43 -10.88 -31.73
C PHE A 49 3.08 -11.66 -30.57
N ARG A 50 2.41 -11.79 -29.41
CA ARG A 50 2.97 -12.33 -28.15
C ARG A 50 3.57 -13.75 -28.25
N LYS A 51 3.26 -14.50 -29.31
CA LYS A 51 3.80 -15.85 -29.58
C LYS A 51 5.05 -15.86 -30.47
N LEU A 52 5.48 -14.70 -30.99
CA LEU A 52 6.71 -14.54 -31.75
C LEU A 52 7.92 -14.35 -30.81
N PRO A 53 9.15 -14.70 -31.25
CA PRO A 53 10.37 -14.29 -30.54
C PRO A 53 10.56 -12.75 -30.57
N PRO A 54 11.47 -12.18 -29.76
CA PRO A 54 11.88 -10.78 -29.88
C PRO A 54 12.19 -10.39 -31.34
N ARG A 55 12.00 -9.11 -31.66
CA ARG A 55 12.32 -8.53 -32.97
C ARG A 55 13.79 -8.14 -33.05
N VAL A 56 14.38 -7.69 -31.94
CA VAL A 56 15.79 -7.33 -31.81
C VAL A 56 16.34 -7.87 -30.48
N CYS A 57 17.53 -8.46 -30.53
CA CYS A 57 18.34 -8.78 -29.36
C CYS A 57 19.68 -8.05 -29.45
N VAL A 58 20.15 -7.48 -28.35
CA VAL A 58 21.41 -6.72 -28.27
C VAL A 58 22.17 -7.15 -27.03
N SER A 59 23.51 -7.28 -27.09
CA SER A 59 24.30 -7.59 -25.90
C SER A 59 24.60 -6.32 -25.10
N LEU A 60 24.48 -6.38 -23.77
CA LEU A 60 24.85 -5.28 -22.89
C LEU A 60 26.28 -4.79 -23.17
N LYS A 61 27.24 -5.72 -23.32
CA LYS A 61 28.65 -5.38 -23.66
C LYS A 61 28.81 -4.64 -24.99
N SER A 62 27.89 -4.79 -25.95
CA SER A 62 27.94 -3.98 -27.18
C SER A 62 27.50 -2.53 -26.97
N ILE A 63 26.51 -2.28 -26.10
CA ILE A 63 25.88 -0.95 -25.92
C ILE A 63 26.35 -0.18 -24.68
N VAL A 64 26.99 -0.82 -23.71
CA VAL A 64 27.62 -0.14 -22.55
C VAL A 64 29.10 0.09 -22.86
N ASP A 65 29.68 1.15 -22.31
CA ASP A 65 31.13 1.41 -22.38
C ASP A 65 31.85 0.77 -21.17
N GLU A 66 33.05 0.24 -21.39
CA GLU A 66 33.69 -0.68 -20.43
C GLU A 66 33.96 -0.04 -19.06
N HIS A 67 34.13 1.29 -18.99
CA HIS A 67 34.28 2.00 -17.72
C HIS A 67 33.05 1.90 -16.82
N PHE A 68 31.82 1.92 -17.36
CA PHE A 68 30.59 1.71 -16.58
C PHE A 68 30.40 0.24 -16.19
N LEU A 69 30.93 -0.71 -16.96
CA LEU A 69 30.94 -2.12 -16.56
C LEU A 69 31.90 -2.37 -15.38
N CYS A 70 33.05 -1.68 -15.36
CA CYS A 70 33.99 -1.72 -14.23
C CYS A 70 33.48 -0.97 -13.00
N ALA A 71 32.66 0.07 -13.17
CA ALA A 71 32.07 0.87 -12.08
C ALA A 71 30.87 0.20 -11.36
N GLY A 72 30.68 -1.12 -11.49
CA GLY A 72 29.71 -1.88 -10.69
C GLY A 72 28.23 -1.65 -11.01
N HIS A 73 27.88 -1.18 -12.22
CA HIS A 73 26.49 -0.91 -12.58
C HIS A 73 25.62 -2.17 -12.68
N ILE A 74 24.58 -2.23 -11.85
CA ILE A 74 23.58 -3.30 -11.82
C ILE A 74 22.36 -2.83 -12.61
N PHE A 75 22.23 -3.29 -13.85
CA PHE A 75 21.11 -2.96 -14.72
C PHE A 75 19.82 -3.65 -14.27
N LEU A 76 18.73 -2.89 -14.23
CA LEU A 76 17.45 -3.23 -13.57
C LEU A 76 16.35 -3.62 -14.57
N GLY A 77 16.21 -2.87 -15.66
CA GLY A 77 15.10 -3.04 -16.61
C GLY A 77 14.90 -1.85 -17.53
N PHE A 78 13.87 -1.96 -18.38
CA PHE A 78 13.35 -0.87 -19.20
C PHE A 78 12.24 -0.12 -18.45
N SER A 79 12.24 1.20 -18.59
CA SER A 79 11.07 2.06 -18.35
C SER A 79 9.88 1.67 -19.25
N LYS A 80 8.65 1.93 -18.84
CA LYS A 80 7.41 1.63 -19.60
C LYS A 80 7.40 2.26 -20.99
N CYS A 81 8.00 3.45 -21.14
CA CYS A 81 8.12 4.13 -22.43
C CYS A 81 9.20 3.54 -23.35
N GLY A 82 10.03 2.60 -22.88
CA GLY A 82 11.08 1.91 -23.64
C GLY A 82 12.30 2.78 -23.99
N ARG A 83 12.24 4.09 -23.72
CA ARG A 83 13.31 5.05 -24.02
C ARG A 83 14.48 4.93 -23.05
N TYR A 84 14.21 4.66 -21.78
CA TYR A 84 15.24 4.54 -20.75
C TYR A 84 15.41 3.11 -20.27
N VAL A 85 16.67 2.69 -20.15
CA VAL A 85 17.09 1.56 -19.30
C VAL A 85 17.60 2.14 -17.99
N LEU A 86 17.29 1.49 -16.87
CA LEU A 86 17.72 1.94 -15.54
C LEU A 86 18.80 0.99 -14.98
N SER A 87 19.74 1.54 -14.21
CA SER A 87 20.71 0.78 -13.40
C SER A 87 20.93 1.45 -12.06
N TYR A 88 21.36 0.71 -11.05
CA TYR A 88 21.90 1.28 -9.82
C TYR A 88 23.35 0.86 -9.57
N THR A 89 24.04 1.56 -8.68
CA THR A 89 25.31 1.12 -8.06
C THR A 89 25.13 1.01 -6.55
N SER A 90 25.87 0.09 -5.93
CA SER A 90 26.08 0.01 -4.47
C SER A 90 27.57 0.21 -4.24
N SER A 91 27.95 1.29 -3.56
CA SER A 91 29.35 1.63 -3.30
C SER A 91 29.56 1.85 -1.80
N SER A 92 30.39 1.01 -1.18
CA SER A 92 30.88 1.21 0.17
C SER A 92 31.95 2.31 0.21
N GLY A 93 32.00 3.09 1.29
CA GLY A 93 33.17 3.92 1.59
C GLY A 93 34.46 3.08 1.78
N ASP A 94 35.62 3.66 1.48
CA ASP A 94 36.94 3.01 1.58
C ASP A 94 37.53 3.10 3.02
N ASP A 95 36.84 3.81 3.92
CA ASP A 95 37.17 3.94 5.34
C ASP A 95 36.69 2.74 6.18
N ASP A 96 37.30 2.55 7.36
CA ASP A 96 36.98 1.48 8.34
C ASP A 96 35.49 1.46 8.79
N PHE A 97 34.74 2.54 8.57
CA PHE A 97 33.31 2.67 8.86
C PHE A 97 32.47 2.64 7.57
N SER A 98 32.61 1.57 6.79
CA SER A 98 32.11 1.49 5.40
C SER A 98 30.56 1.48 5.30
N PHE A 99 29.96 2.65 5.16
CA PHE A 99 28.54 2.81 4.81
C PHE A 99 28.29 2.67 3.30
N TYR A 100 27.11 2.20 2.92
CA TYR A 100 26.69 1.97 1.53
C TYR A 100 25.98 3.20 0.95
N ILE A 101 26.56 3.76 -0.11
CA ILE A 101 25.93 4.83 -0.92
C ILE A 101 25.31 4.19 -2.17
N TYR A 102 24.05 4.54 -2.45
CA TYR A 102 23.33 4.08 -3.63
C TYR A 102 23.10 5.20 -4.62
N HIS A 103 23.33 4.93 -5.90
CA HIS A 103 23.01 5.86 -6.99
C HIS A 103 22.11 5.20 -8.03
N LEU A 104 21.15 5.95 -8.58
CA LEU A 104 20.23 5.50 -9.63
C LEU A 104 20.49 6.27 -10.93
N TYR A 105 20.58 5.55 -12.05
CA TYR A 105 20.98 6.07 -13.35
C TYR A 105 19.94 5.79 -14.43
N TRP A 106 19.74 6.77 -15.33
CA TRP A 106 18.92 6.67 -16.53
C TRP A 106 19.80 6.66 -17.77
N TRP A 107 19.61 5.64 -18.61
CA TRP A 107 20.33 5.44 -19.85
C TRP A 107 19.37 5.56 -21.03
N GLU A 108 19.55 6.54 -21.92
CA GLU A 108 18.82 6.59 -23.18
C GLU A 108 19.24 5.42 -24.07
N PHE A 109 18.28 4.58 -24.42
CA PHE A 109 18.44 3.40 -25.24
C PHE A 109 18.10 3.70 -26.70
N ASN A 110 19.04 3.45 -27.60
CA ASN A 110 18.85 3.60 -29.05
C ASN A 110 19.35 2.36 -29.79
N VAL A 111 18.74 1.22 -29.47
CA VAL A 111 18.89 -0.11 -30.10
C VAL A 111 20.33 -0.62 -30.13
N HIS A 112 21.08 -0.36 -31.20
CA HIS A 112 22.48 -0.80 -31.36
C HIS A 112 23.50 0.30 -31.04
N SER A 113 23.04 1.53 -30.80
CA SER A 113 23.88 2.64 -30.33
C SER A 113 24.32 2.43 -28.89
N LYS A 114 25.44 3.05 -28.49
CA LYS A 114 25.84 3.14 -27.09
C LYS A 114 24.74 3.81 -26.24
N LEU A 115 24.54 3.29 -25.02
CA LEU A 115 23.70 3.90 -24.00
C LEU A 115 24.28 5.26 -23.61
N LYS A 116 23.42 6.28 -23.54
CA LYS A 116 23.82 7.61 -23.06
C LYS A 116 23.28 7.86 -21.66
N MET A 117 24.13 8.20 -20.71
CA MET A 117 23.70 8.65 -19.39
C MET A 117 22.94 9.98 -19.51
N VAL A 118 21.68 10.01 -19.06
CA VAL A 118 20.81 11.20 -19.09
C VAL A 118 20.64 11.82 -17.71
N ARG A 119 20.67 10.99 -16.67
CA ARG A 119 20.57 11.41 -15.26
C ARG A 119 21.26 10.37 -14.38
N HIS A 120 21.90 10.86 -13.32
CA HIS A 120 22.20 10.08 -12.13
C HIS A 120 21.71 10.86 -10.90
N VAL A 121 21.37 10.18 -9.81
CA VAL A 121 21.05 10.78 -8.51
C VAL A 121 21.58 9.89 -7.38
N ARG A 122 21.86 10.45 -6.21
CA ARG A 122 22.05 9.69 -4.96
C ARG A 122 20.68 9.32 -4.39
N LEU A 123 20.48 8.07 -4.00
CA LEU A 123 19.29 7.62 -3.28
C LEU A 123 19.52 7.72 -1.77
N PHE A 124 18.43 7.89 -1.01
CA PHE A 124 18.45 7.95 0.46
C PHE A 124 19.46 8.99 0.95
N GLN A 125 19.20 10.26 0.60
CA GLN A 125 20.03 11.37 1.03
C GLN A 125 20.10 11.41 2.56
N ASP A 126 21.29 11.71 3.09
CA ASP A 126 21.64 11.81 4.52
C ASP A 126 21.37 10.56 5.38
N GLU A 127 21.12 9.40 4.76
CA GLU A 127 20.99 8.11 5.45
C GLU A 127 22.30 7.33 5.54
N GLU A 128 22.67 6.90 6.76
CA GLU A 128 23.78 5.97 7.00
C GLU A 128 23.29 4.51 6.91
N ILE A 129 23.64 3.85 5.80
CA ILE A 129 23.19 2.47 5.52
C ILE A 129 24.34 1.51 5.75
N TYR A 130 24.30 0.71 6.82
CA TYR A 130 25.36 -0.25 7.20
C TYR A 130 25.19 -1.67 6.61
N SER A 131 24.17 -1.90 5.77
CA SER A 131 23.85 -3.23 5.22
C SER A 131 23.32 -3.13 3.79
N ASP A 132 23.78 -4.03 2.91
CA ASP A 132 23.47 -3.96 1.47
C ASP A 132 21.97 -4.22 1.21
N LEU A 133 21.31 -3.32 0.46
CA LEU A 133 19.84 -3.25 0.38
C LEU A 133 19.27 -4.06 -0.79
N TYR A 134 18.08 -4.61 -0.58
CA TYR A 134 17.27 -5.25 -1.62
C TYR A 134 16.49 -4.17 -2.39
N LEU A 135 17.13 -3.58 -3.40
CA LEU A 135 16.53 -2.49 -4.17
C LEU A 135 15.51 -2.96 -5.22
N THR A 136 14.38 -2.26 -5.29
CA THR A 136 13.35 -2.40 -6.32
C THR A 136 12.91 -1.01 -6.78
N VAL A 137 12.98 -0.75 -8.09
CA VAL A 137 12.47 0.49 -8.71
C VAL A 137 11.13 0.22 -9.39
N CYS A 138 10.16 1.09 -9.20
CA CYS A 138 8.82 0.97 -9.77
C CYS A 138 8.39 2.23 -10.55
N GLU A 139 7.55 2.02 -11.57
CA GLU A 139 6.79 3.07 -12.27
C GLU A 139 5.29 2.85 -12.03
N TRP A 140 4.54 3.95 -11.91
CA TRP A 140 3.10 3.96 -11.67
C TRP A 140 2.26 3.48 -12.88
N PRO A 141 0.95 3.17 -12.69
CA PRO A 141 0.03 2.72 -13.74
C PRO A 141 -0.06 3.61 -14.98
N SER A 142 -0.09 4.92 -14.81
CA SER A 142 -0.26 5.92 -15.87
C SER A 142 0.70 7.10 -15.72
N ASP A 143 1.08 7.45 -14.49
CA ASP A 143 2.05 8.50 -14.21
C ASP A 143 3.49 8.09 -14.58
N SER A 144 4.11 8.89 -15.45
CA SER A 144 5.51 8.75 -15.86
C SER A 144 6.35 10.00 -15.53
N SER A 145 5.87 10.90 -14.66
CA SER A 145 6.61 12.08 -14.21
C SER A 145 7.65 11.75 -13.12
N LYS A 146 7.52 10.58 -12.49
CA LYS A 146 8.33 10.14 -11.35
C LYS A 146 8.45 8.61 -11.30
N VAL A 147 9.48 8.13 -10.61
CA VAL A 147 9.65 6.73 -10.18
C VAL A 147 9.72 6.68 -8.66
N ILE A 148 9.50 5.49 -8.10
CA ILE A 148 9.69 5.22 -6.68
C ILE A 148 10.62 4.02 -6.48
N VAL A 149 11.56 4.17 -5.55
CA VAL A 149 12.54 3.14 -5.18
C VAL A 149 12.25 2.68 -3.76
N PHE A 150 12.17 1.36 -3.58
CA PHE A 150 12.15 0.72 -2.27
C PHE A 150 13.48 0.02 -2.05
N GLY A 151 14.13 0.30 -0.93
CA GLY A 151 15.25 -0.48 -0.39
C GLY A 151 14.86 -1.04 0.98
N PHE A 152 15.23 -2.28 1.26
CA PHE A 152 15.07 -2.87 2.59
C PHE A 152 16.26 -3.75 2.91
N ASN A 153 16.67 -3.80 4.17
CA ASN A 153 17.67 -4.74 4.65
C ASN A 153 17.02 -6.08 5.03
N THR A 154 17.80 -7.16 5.08
CA THR A 154 17.30 -8.46 5.56
C THR A 154 17.12 -8.48 7.08
N ARG A 155 17.91 -7.67 7.80
CA ARG A 155 18.01 -7.51 9.26
C ARG A 155 18.36 -6.04 9.54
N SER A 156 17.86 -5.44 10.63
CA SER A 156 18.26 -4.09 11.02
C SER A 156 19.65 -4.08 11.69
N ALA A 157 20.36 -2.95 11.59
CA ALA A 157 21.66 -2.74 12.22
C ALA A 157 21.50 -1.94 13.51
N ASN A 158 21.86 -2.53 14.66
CA ASN A 158 21.72 -1.87 15.95
C ASN A 158 22.95 -0.98 16.23
N GLY A 159 22.75 0.33 16.34
CA GLY A 159 23.80 1.36 16.32
C GLY A 159 24.72 1.47 17.55
N LEU A 160 24.79 0.44 18.41
CA LEU A 160 25.49 0.52 19.71
C LEU A 160 26.65 -0.48 19.91
N LEU A 161 26.91 -1.42 18.99
CA LEU A 161 28.02 -2.39 19.11
C LEU A 161 28.74 -2.67 17.76
N MET A 162 29.57 -1.74 17.31
CA MET A 162 30.31 -1.85 16.04
C MET A 162 31.27 -3.06 15.94
N ASN A 163 31.75 -3.61 17.06
CA ASN A 163 32.77 -4.66 17.06
C ASN A 163 32.23 -6.11 17.00
N MET A 164 30.91 -6.30 16.91
CA MET A 164 30.29 -7.63 16.79
C MET A 164 28.96 -7.51 16.06
N MET A 165 28.73 -8.31 15.00
CA MET A 165 27.55 -8.22 14.10
C MET A 165 26.22 -8.62 14.77
N MET A 166 25.80 -7.87 15.79
CA MET A 166 24.55 -8.04 16.52
C MET A 166 23.42 -7.26 15.82
N SER A 167 23.02 -7.74 14.64
CA SER A 167 21.82 -7.25 13.95
C SER A 167 20.58 -7.44 14.83
N ASP A 168 19.68 -6.46 14.87
CA ASP A 168 18.37 -6.69 15.46
C ASP A 168 17.54 -7.58 14.51
N GLU A 169 17.12 -8.75 15.01
CA GLU A 169 16.28 -9.69 14.25
C GLU A 169 14.78 -9.36 14.33
N ASN A 170 14.37 -8.45 15.22
CA ASN A 170 12.97 -8.06 15.43
C ASN A 170 12.55 -6.89 14.54
N HIS A 171 13.49 -6.04 14.16
CA HIS A 171 13.28 -4.83 13.36
C HIS A 171 13.86 -4.96 11.94
N ARG A 172 13.28 -4.23 11.00
CA ARG A 172 13.78 -4.06 9.63
C ARG A 172 13.56 -2.62 9.18
N ASP A 173 14.57 -2.04 8.53
CA ASP A 173 14.52 -0.70 7.99
C ASP A 173 14.01 -0.72 6.54
N ILE A 174 12.99 0.10 6.27
CA ILE A 174 12.43 0.32 4.94
C ILE A 174 12.80 1.74 4.50
N TYR A 175 13.60 1.84 3.45
CA TYR A 175 14.04 3.10 2.84
C TYR A 175 13.28 3.32 1.53
N ILE A 176 12.77 4.53 1.32
CA ILE A 176 11.99 4.89 0.14
C ILE A 176 12.54 6.18 -0.47
N SER A 177 12.65 6.21 -1.80
CA SER A 177 13.00 7.42 -2.55
C SER A 177 12.05 7.58 -3.74
N THR A 178 11.25 8.63 -3.77
CA THR A 178 10.53 9.10 -4.98
C THR A 178 11.43 10.07 -5.73
N VAL A 179 11.59 9.90 -7.04
CA VAL A 179 12.52 10.69 -7.86
C VAL A 179 11.82 11.16 -9.14
N ALA A 180 11.95 12.44 -9.46
CA ALA A 180 11.46 13.00 -10.72
C ALA A 180 12.13 12.34 -11.94
N MET A 181 11.35 12.07 -12.99
CA MET A 181 11.86 11.56 -14.26
C MET A 181 12.57 12.66 -15.07
N PRO A 182 13.55 12.31 -15.92
CA PRO A 182 14.08 13.23 -16.92
C PRO A 182 12.96 13.76 -17.84
N PRO A 183 13.02 15.04 -18.28
CA PRO A 183 12.00 15.62 -19.14
C PRO A 183 11.94 14.88 -20.49
N PHE A 184 10.78 14.29 -20.81
CA PHE A 184 10.61 13.47 -22.02
C PHE A 184 10.62 14.33 -23.29
N MET A 185 10.08 15.55 -23.20
CA MET A 185 10.10 16.57 -24.25
C MET A 185 10.83 17.82 -23.74
N TYR A 186 11.10 18.78 -24.63
CA TYR A 186 11.50 20.13 -24.25
C TYR A 186 10.47 20.75 -23.30
N CYS A 187 10.95 21.35 -22.20
CA CYS A 187 10.15 21.94 -21.13
C CYS A 187 10.62 23.38 -20.90
N PRO A 188 9.77 24.41 -21.12
CA PRO A 188 10.15 25.82 -20.96
C PRO A 188 10.76 26.11 -19.59
N SER A 189 10.08 25.72 -18.50
CA SER A 189 10.57 25.95 -17.13
C SER A 189 11.94 25.30 -16.83
N CYS A 190 12.30 24.20 -17.52
CA CYS A 190 13.65 23.63 -17.43
C CYS A 190 14.70 24.43 -18.24
N GLN A 191 14.29 25.11 -19.31
CA GLN A 191 15.15 26.06 -20.02
C GLN A 191 15.31 27.34 -19.17
N ASP A 192 14.24 27.85 -18.58
CA ASP A 192 14.28 29.07 -17.75
C ASP A 192 15.24 28.90 -16.57
N MET A 193 15.18 27.75 -15.87
CA MET A 193 16.16 27.39 -14.83
C MET A 193 17.59 27.27 -15.37
N ALA A 194 17.79 26.75 -16.58
CA ALA A 194 19.12 26.65 -17.21
C ALA A 194 19.66 28.00 -17.72
N ILE A 195 18.79 28.99 -17.95
CA ILE A 195 19.16 30.39 -18.25
C ILE A 195 19.48 31.15 -16.95
N ALA A 196 18.72 30.91 -15.88
CA ALA A 196 18.94 31.51 -14.56
C ALA A 196 20.22 30.98 -13.87
N HIS A 197 20.56 29.70 -14.07
CA HIS A 197 21.75 29.04 -13.51
C HIS A 197 22.71 28.57 -14.63
N PRO A 198 23.35 29.50 -15.37
CA PRO A 198 24.17 29.16 -16.51
C PRO A 198 25.42 28.39 -16.08
N GLY A 199 25.56 27.17 -16.61
CA GLY A 199 26.69 26.27 -16.33
C GLY A 199 26.34 25.07 -15.44
N ASP A 200 25.19 25.06 -14.77
CA ASP A 200 24.71 23.88 -14.04
C ASP A 200 23.90 22.95 -14.97
N PRO A 201 24.39 21.75 -15.33
CA PRO A 201 23.62 20.79 -16.13
C PRO A 201 22.45 20.17 -15.35
N ASN A 202 22.42 20.27 -14.01
CA ASN A 202 21.40 19.71 -13.14
C ASN A 202 20.27 20.69 -12.81
N ALA A 203 20.41 21.99 -13.12
CA ALA A 203 19.35 23.00 -13.00
C ALA A 203 18.11 22.60 -13.82
N LYS A 204 17.01 22.23 -13.15
CA LYS A 204 15.73 21.79 -13.74
C LYS A 204 14.58 22.44 -12.95
N CYS A 205 13.42 22.57 -13.58
CA CYS A 205 12.21 22.97 -12.83
C CYS A 205 11.78 21.85 -11.88
N LEU A 206 10.99 22.22 -10.87
CA LEU A 206 10.56 21.35 -9.79
C LEU A 206 9.94 20.03 -10.29
N GLN A 207 9.05 20.09 -11.29
CA GLN A 207 8.40 18.93 -11.89
C GLN A 207 9.39 17.87 -12.43
N HIS A 208 10.58 18.28 -12.85
CA HIS A 208 11.62 17.42 -13.42
C HIS A 208 12.87 17.31 -12.54
N GLY A 209 12.84 17.91 -11.35
CA GLY A 209 14.03 18.20 -10.54
C GLY A 209 13.91 17.92 -9.04
N PHE A 210 12.81 17.34 -8.57
CA PHE A 210 12.60 17.01 -7.15
C PHE A 210 12.94 15.55 -6.82
N MET A 211 13.23 15.33 -5.54
CA MET A 211 13.41 14.06 -4.87
C MET A 211 12.72 14.10 -3.50
N LEU A 212 12.25 12.95 -3.03
CA LEU A 212 11.62 12.81 -1.71
C LEU A 212 12.07 11.49 -1.09
N HIS A 213 12.62 11.55 0.12
CA HIS A 213 13.16 10.42 0.86
C HIS A 213 12.33 10.15 2.11
N MET A 214 12.07 8.89 2.42
CA MET A 214 11.38 8.44 3.64
C MET A 214 12.10 7.22 4.22
N LYS A 215 12.11 7.11 5.55
CA LYS A 215 12.58 5.92 6.27
C LYS A 215 11.58 5.55 7.34
N TYR A 216 11.34 4.26 7.53
CA TYR A 216 10.60 3.76 8.68
C TYR A 216 11.04 2.35 9.03
N GLN A 217 10.80 1.95 10.28
CA GLN A 217 11.05 0.61 10.75
C GLN A 217 9.76 -0.22 10.77
N VAL A 218 9.89 -1.53 10.56
CA VAL A 218 8.80 -2.50 10.68
C VAL A 218 9.22 -3.64 11.59
N VAL A 219 8.27 -4.15 12.38
CA VAL A 219 8.45 -5.28 13.31
C VAL A 219 7.93 -6.59 12.72
N TYR A 220 8.32 -7.70 13.36
CA TYR A 220 7.67 -8.99 13.14
C TYR A 220 6.17 -8.93 13.49
N PRO A 221 5.26 -9.50 12.68
CA PRO A 221 5.47 -10.24 11.43
C PRO A 221 5.68 -9.30 10.22
N PHE A 222 6.93 -9.18 9.76
CA PHE A 222 7.34 -8.18 8.77
C PHE A 222 6.36 -8.06 7.59
N PRO A 223 5.77 -6.87 7.32
CA PRO A 223 4.74 -6.67 6.31
C PRO A 223 5.09 -7.21 4.92
N THR A 224 4.09 -7.67 4.18
CA THR A 224 4.32 -8.20 2.83
C THR A 224 4.55 -7.07 1.82
N PHE A 225 5.59 -7.20 0.99
CA PHE A 225 5.84 -6.24 -0.10
C PHE A 225 4.88 -6.51 -1.28
N GLN A 226 4.00 -5.55 -1.56
CA GLN A 226 2.89 -5.67 -2.52
C GLN A 226 2.87 -4.52 -3.55
N PRO A 227 3.96 -4.21 -4.27
CA PRO A 227 4.08 -2.99 -5.08
C PRO A 227 2.97 -2.83 -6.14
N ALA A 228 2.45 -3.93 -6.68
CA ALA A 228 1.34 -3.93 -7.64
C ALA A 228 -0.02 -3.48 -7.06
N PHE A 229 -0.19 -3.48 -5.73
CA PHE A 229 -1.33 -2.86 -5.05
C PHE A 229 -0.93 -1.52 -4.42
N GLN A 230 0.24 -1.45 -3.77
CA GLN A 230 0.72 -0.24 -3.09
C GLN A 230 0.82 0.97 -4.03
N LEU A 231 1.05 0.76 -5.33
CA LEU A 231 1.15 1.80 -6.36
C LEU A 231 -0.02 1.79 -7.36
N LYS A 232 -1.12 1.07 -7.09
CA LYS A 232 -2.23 0.89 -8.05
C LYS A 232 -3.05 2.17 -8.28
N LYS A 233 -2.91 3.18 -7.42
CA LYS A 233 -3.37 4.56 -7.64
C LYS A 233 -2.18 5.42 -8.07
N ASP A 234 -2.30 6.08 -9.22
CA ASP A 234 -1.30 7.03 -9.72
C ASP A 234 -0.99 8.12 -8.69
N GLN A 235 0.28 8.52 -8.61
CA GLN A 235 0.85 9.49 -7.66
C GLN A 235 0.83 9.11 -6.17
N VAL A 236 0.25 7.96 -5.80
CA VAL A 236 0.11 7.51 -4.40
C VAL A 236 0.94 6.26 -4.15
N VAL A 237 1.48 6.13 -2.94
CA VAL A 237 2.04 4.89 -2.39
C VAL A 237 1.35 4.54 -1.05
N LEU A 238 0.94 3.28 -0.90
CA LEU A 238 0.45 2.75 0.38
C LEU A 238 1.60 2.08 1.14
N LEU A 239 1.85 2.53 2.37
CA LEU A 239 2.96 2.09 3.22
C LEU A 239 2.42 1.45 4.49
N ASN A 240 2.64 0.14 4.65
CA ASN A 240 2.36 -0.58 5.89
C ASN A 240 3.59 -0.44 6.81
N THR A 241 3.39 0.18 7.98
CA THR A 241 4.41 0.52 8.98
C THR A 241 4.48 -0.50 10.13
N SER A 242 3.94 -1.70 9.92
CA SER A 242 3.45 -2.64 10.94
C SER A 242 2.26 -2.13 11.74
N TYR A 243 2.24 -0.88 12.21
CA TYR A 243 1.21 -0.32 13.10
C TYR A 243 0.08 0.43 12.39
N SER A 244 0.35 0.96 11.20
CA SER A 244 -0.61 1.74 10.40
C SER A 244 -0.44 1.52 8.90
N LEU A 245 -1.46 1.91 8.13
CA LEU A 245 -1.38 2.07 6.69
C LEU A 245 -1.39 3.55 6.34
N VAL A 246 -0.26 4.06 5.86
CA VAL A 246 -0.11 5.44 5.40
C VAL A 246 -0.26 5.49 3.88
N ALA A 247 -1.24 6.23 3.38
CA ALA A 247 -1.31 6.64 1.99
C ALA A 247 -0.52 7.94 1.84
N CYS A 248 0.62 7.88 1.15
CA CYS A 248 1.46 9.05 0.84
C CYS A 248 1.26 9.44 -0.63
N ALA A 249 0.90 10.69 -0.92
CA ALA A 249 0.72 11.23 -2.27
C ALA A 249 1.73 12.35 -2.54
N VAL A 250 2.31 12.35 -3.74
CA VAL A 250 3.35 13.32 -4.13
C VAL A 250 3.04 13.89 -5.52
N SER A 251 2.89 15.20 -5.64
CA SER A 251 2.48 15.88 -6.89
C SER A 251 3.06 17.28 -7.01
N VAL A 252 3.24 17.77 -8.26
CA VAL A 252 3.71 19.14 -8.54
C VAL A 252 2.60 19.88 -9.28
N HIS A 253 2.37 21.13 -8.88
CA HIS A 253 1.37 22.04 -9.45
C HIS A 253 2.01 23.35 -9.91
N THR A 254 1.26 24.12 -10.69
CA THR A 254 1.56 25.50 -11.07
C THR A 254 0.57 26.47 -10.43
N SER A 255 0.92 27.76 -10.34
CA SER A 255 0.01 28.83 -9.88
C SER A 255 -1.30 28.93 -10.67
N ASP A 256 -1.27 28.49 -11.92
CA ASP A 256 -2.37 28.64 -12.89
C ASP A 256 -3.36 27.46 -12.81
N ASP A 257 -3.00 26.40 -12.07
CA ASP A 257 -3.87 25.27 -11.77
C ASP A 257 -4.99 25.70 -10.79
N SER A 258 -6.03 26.34 -11.35
CA SER A 258 -7.22 26.82 -10.61
C SER A 258 -8.00 25.77 -9.80
N ASN A 259 -7.63 24.49 -9.90
CA ASN A 259 -8.07 23.44 -8.99
C ASN A 259 -7.01 23.22 -7.90
N PHE A 260 -7.40 23.41 -6.63
CA PHE A 260 -6.68 22.82 -5.48
C PHE A 260 -6.80 21.28 -5.57
N CYS A 261 -5.94 20.65 -6.37
CA CYS A 261 -5.94 19.21 -6.67
C CYS A 261 -5.44 18.38 -5.48
N GLN A 262 -6.25 18.33 -4.43
CA GLN A 262 -6.08 17.44 -3.28
C GLN A 262 -6.26 15.98 -3.71
N ILE A 263 -5.23 15.16 -3.51
CA ILE A 263 -5.20 13.76 -3.98
C ILE A 263 -5.81 12.80 -2.96
N LEU A 264 -5.69 13.14 -1.67
CA LEU A 264 -6.21 12.39 -0.52
C LEU A 264 -7.05 13.33 0.37
N TYR A 265 -8.13 12.80 0.95
CA TYR A 265 -8.98 13.45 1.96
C TYR A 265 -9.67 14.76 1.51
N ASP A 266 -10.72 14.64 0.70
CA ASP A 266 -11.57 15.78 0.30
C ASP A 266 -12.59 16.12 1.40
N ARG A 267 -12.20 17.07 2.27
CA ARG A 267 -13.01 17.56 3.41
C ARG A 267 -14.41 18.05 3.00
N SER A 268 -14.61 18.48 1.74
CA SER A 268 -15.92 18.93 1.25
C SER A 268 -16.94 17.79 1.08
N ARG A 269 -16.49 16.53 1.00
CA ARG A 269 -17.37 15.36 0.81
C ARG A 269 -18.00 14.85 2.10
N GLN A 270 -17.37 15.08 3.25
CA GLN A 270 -17.94 14.74 4.56
C GLN A 270 -19.26 15.48 4.81
N THR A 271 -19.43 16.69 4.24
CA THR A 271 -20.66 17.50 4.35
C THR A 271 -21.88 16.89 3.63
N ARG A 272 -21.73 15.78 2.88
CA ARG A 272 -22.78 15.22 2.02
C ARG A 272 -23.17 13.77 2.36
N ALA A 273 -23.40 13.51 3.64
CA ALA A 273 -24.13 12.31 4.07
C ALA A 273 -25.55 12.27 3.45
N PRO A 274 -26.09 11.09 3.10
CA PRO A 274 -27.43 10.98 2.53
C PRO A 274 -28.49 11.19 3.62
N VAL A 275 -29.19 12.32 3.58
CA VAL A 275 -30.40 12.53 4.38
C VAL A 275 -31.47 11.55 3.89
N VAL A 276 -31.81 10.56 4.71
CA VAL A 276 -32.97 9.72 4.49
C VAL A 276 -34.22 10.51 4.89
N GLU A 277 -34.98 11.00 3.90
CA GLU A 277 -36.25 11.67 4.14
C GLU A 277 -37.30 10.69 4.69
N VAL A 278 -37.34 10.54 6.01
CA VAL A 278 -38.40 9.82 6.70
C VAL A 278 -39.64 10.71 6.78
N ASN A 279 -40.49 10.62 5.76
CA ASN A 279 -41.76 11.35 5.66
C ASN A 279 -42.78 10.91 6.73
N HIS A 280 -42.64 11.45 7.94
CA HIS A 280 -43.63 11.34 9.01
C HIS A 280 -44.75 12.40 8.85
N THR A 281 -45.74 12.09 8.02
CA THR A 281 -47.01 12.85 8.02
C THR A 281 -47.77 12.60 9.32
N SER A 282 -47.79 13.60 10.20
CA SER A 282 -48.63 13.64 11.41
C SER A 282 -49.51 14.89 11.41
N LEU A 283 -50.80 14.69 11.71
CA LEU A 283 -51.86 15.70 11.57
C LEU A 283 -51.83 16.71 12.72
N ILE A 284 -51.79 18.02 12.41
CA ILE A 284 -52.36 19.07 13.25
C ILE A 284 -53.18 20.00 12.34
N SER A 285 -54.44 20.25 12.71
CA SER A 285 -55.31 21.17 11.98
C SER A 285 -55.01 22.63 12.33
N HIS A 286 -55.27 23.57 11.43
CA HIS A 286 -56.17 24.71 11.68
C HIS A 286 -56.58 25.37 10.36
N CYS A 287 -57.82 25.84 10.27
CA CYS A 287 -58.31 26.77 9.23
C CYS A 287 -58.47 28.16 9.87
N PRO A 288 -58.52 29.26 9.07
CA PRO A 288 -59.81 29.65 8.50
C PRO A 288 -59.79 30.19 7.05
N GLU A 289 -60.92 29.98 6.35
CA GLU A 289 -61.68 30.88 5.46
C GLU A 289 -60.97 31.85 4.47
N GLY A 290 -61.34 31.81 3.16
CA GLY A 290 -60.68 32.66 2.14
C GLY A 290 -61.24 32.79 0.69
N LEU A 291 -62.53 32.53 0.42
CA LEU A 291 -63.32 33.05 -0.73
C LEU A 291 -62.78 32.97 -2.21
N GLU A 292 -63.25 31.95 -2.94
CA GLU A 292 -63.74 31.94 -4.36
C GLU A 292 -62.91 32.34 -5.63
N LYS A 293 -63.26 31.63 -6.72
CA LYS A 293 -63.12 31.92 -8.19
C LYS A 293 -61.70 31.82 -8.81
N GLY A 294 -61.55 31.38 -10.07
CA GLY A 294 -62.53 31.02 -11.12
C GLY A 294 -62.05 29.91 -12.07
N LEU A 295 -62.86 29.59 -13.08
CA LEU A 295 -62.73 28.43 -13.99
C LEU A 295 -62.35 28.83 -15.43
N GLU A 296 -62.25 27.84 -16.33
CA GLU A 296 -62.13 27.92 -17.81
C GLU A 296 -60.71 28.28 -18.35
N LYS A 297 -59.98 27.50 -19.18
CA LYS A 297 -60.16 26.30 -20.05
C LYS A 297 -60.41 26.58 -21.55
N ASP A 298 -59.81 25.70 -22.38
CA ASP A 298 -60.03 25.41 -23.82
C ASP A 298 -59.32 26.23 -24.94
N ASN A 299 -58.33 25.56 -25.54
CA ASN A 299 -58.17 25.25 -26.97
C ASN A 299 -58.02 26.35 -28.06
N CYS A 300 -56.77 26.47 -28.54
CA CYS A 300 -56.34 26.08 -29.89
C CYS A 300 -57.08 26.59 -31.15
N SER A 301 -56.36 27.37 -31.97
CA SER A 301 -56.28 27.15 -33.42
C SER A 301 -54.93 27.65 -33.96
N CYS A 302 -54.55 27.30 -35.20
CA CYS A 302 -53.17 27.42 -35.68
C CYS A 302 -53.05 27.67 -37.20
N GLN A 303 -52.05 28.47 -37.60
CA GLN A 303 -51.27 28.43 -38.86
C GLN A 303 -50.40 29.71 -39.00
N SER A 304 -49.38 29.80 -39.87
CA SER A 304 -48.24 28.89 -40.15
C SER A 304 -47.41 29.49 -41.30
N GLU A 305 -46.17 29.92 -41.06
CA GLU A 305 -45.13 29.93 -42.10
C GLU A 305 -43.83 29.38 -41.50
N ALA A 306 -43.07 28.65 -42.32
CA ALA A 306 -41.82 27.99 -41.96
C ALA A 306 -40.78 28.21 -43.09
N PRO A 307 -39.51 27.87 -42.87
CA PRO A 307 -39.12 26.56 -43.38
C PRO A 307 -38.12 25.76 -42.52
N LEU A 308 -38.54 24.53 -42.19
CA LEU A 308 -37.78 23.28 -42.36
C LEU A 308 -36.32 23.22 -41.82
N THR A 309 -36.20 22.82 -40.55
CA THR A 309 -35.06 21.99 -40.09
C THR A 309 -35.43 20.51 -40.25
N LEU A 310 -34.52 19.67 -40.73
CA LEU A 310 -34.76 18.22 -40.86
C LEU A 310 -34.78 17.52 -39.48
N ALA A 311 -35.71 16.57 -39.32
CA ALA A 311 -35.97 15.89 -38.05
C ALA A 311 -35.32 14.50 -37.95
N VAL A 312 -35.08 14.07 -36.71
CA VAL A 312 -34.71 12.70 -36.31
C VAL A 312 -35.71 12.24 -35.22
N PRO A 313 -36.11 10.96 -35.14
CA PRO A 313 -37.12 10.50 -34.17
C PRO A 313 -36.63 10.55 -32.71
N PRO A 314 -37.56 10.55 -31.72
CA PRO A 314 -37.18 10.48 -30.31
C PRO A 314 -36.56 9.13 -29.96
N GLN A 315 -35.60 9.15 -29.02
CA GLN A 315 -35.11 7.99 -28.29
C GLN A 315 -35.05 8.33 -26.81
N ASP A 316 -35.21 7.31 -25.96
CA ASP A 316 -35.35 7.46 -24.52
C ASP A 316 -34.11 8.07 -23.85
N ILE A 317 -34.31 8.70 -22.68
CA ILE A 317 -33.23 9.17 -21.81
C ILE A 317 -32.64 7.96 -21.06
N ASP A 318 -32.03 7.05 -21.82
CA ASP A 318 -31.41 5.86 -21.27
C ASP A 318 -30.07 6.23 -20.63
N THR A 319 -29.95 5.98 -19.34
CA THR A 319 -28.78 6.43 -18.56
C THR A 319 -27.64 5.46 -18.81
N HIS A 320 -26.87 5.71 -19.88
CA HIS A 320 -25.77 4.86 -20.37
C HIS A 320 -24.59 4.75 -19.38
N VAL A 321 -24.82 4.04 -18.28
CA VAL A 321 -23.79 3.45 -17.42
C VAL A 321 -22.95 2.51 -18.30
N SER A 322 -21.62 2.69 -18.30
CA SER A 322 -20.76 1.83 -19.12
C SER A 322 -20.88 0.36 -18.69
N PRO A 323 -20.73 -0.63 -19.60
CA PRO A 323 -20.88 -2.04 -19.24
C PRO A 323 -19.98 -2.47 -18.07
N ALA A 324 -18.79 -1.87 -17.93
CA ALA A 324 -17.90 -2.10 -16.79
C ALA A 324 -18.46 -1.57 -15.47
N VAL A 325 -19.09 -0.39 -15.46
CA VAL A 325 -19.73 0.18 -14.25
C VAL A 325 -21.05 -0.54 -13.94
N ALA A 326 -21.77 -1.03 -14.95
CA ALA A 326 -22.94 -1.88 -14.77
C ALA A 326 -22.56 -3.21 -14.10
N MET A 327 -21.56 -3.93 -14.65
CA MET A 327 -21.04 -5.16 -14.06
C MET A 327 -20.43 -4.94 -12.66
N ALA A 328 -19.77 -3.80 -12.40
CA ALA A 328 -19.24 -3.48 -11.08
C ALA A 328 -20.37 -3.25 -10.04
N LYS A 329 -21.43 -2.53 -10.42
CA LYS A 329 -22.62 -2.34 -9.57
C LYS A 329 -23.37 -3.65 -9.34
N GLU A 330 -23.50 -4.48 -10.38
CA GLU A 330 -24.10 -5.82 -10.29
C GLU A 330 -23.29 -6.74 -9.37
N PHE A 331 -21.96 -6.74 -9.49
CA PHE A 331 -21.05 -7.53 -8.64
C PHE A 331 -21.15 -7.13 -7.16
N VAL A 332 -21.15 -5.83 -6.86
CA VAL A 332 -21.36 -5.32 -5.49
C VAL A 332 -22.75 -5.72 -4.98
N ALA A 333 -23.79 -5.55 -5.79
CA ALA A 333 -25.15 -5.96 -5.43
C ALA A 333 -25.28 -7.48 -5.22
N ASP A 334 -24.57 -8.31 -5.98
CA ASP A 334 -24.55 -9.76 -5.86
C ASP A 334 -23.85 -10.23 -4.58
N ILE A 335 -22.77 -9.56 -4.17
CA ILE A 335 -22.13 -9.77 -2.85
C ILE A 335 -23.12 -9.45 -1.73
N PHE A 336 -23.77 -8.28 -1.77
CA PHE A 336 -24.77 -7.92 -0.76
C PHE A 336 -25.99 -8.86 -0.75
N ARG A 337 -26.43 -9.36 -1.92
CA ARG A 337 -27.52 -10.35 -2.02
C ARG A 337 -27.14 -11.66 -1.36
N ARG A 338 -25.98 -12.24 -1.70
CA ARG A 338 -25.48 -13.48 -1.10
C ARG A 338 -25.23 -13.34 0.41
N ALA A 339 -24.74 -12.19 0.87
CA ALA A 339 -24.56 -11.91 2.30
C ALA A 339 -25.89 -11.83 3.08
N LYS A 340 -26.99 -11.48 2.39
CA LYS A 340 -28.35 -11.48 2.94
C LYS A 340 -29.02 -12.86 2.86
N GLU A 341 -28.81 -13.58 1.76
CA GLU A 341 -29.28 -14.96 1.55
C GLU A 341 -28.62 -15.93 2.53
N ALA A 342 -27.33 -15.74 2.86
CA ALA A 342 -26.61 -16.50 3.88
C ALA A 342 -27.14 -16.32 5.32
N ARG A 343 -28.14 -15.44 5.54
CA ARG A 343 -28.88 -15.31 6.81
C ARG A 343 -30.29 -15.94 6.76
N GLY A 344 -30.64 -16.66 5.69
CA GLY A 344 -31.98 -17.19 5.44
C GLY A 344 -32.04 -18.69 5.16
N SER A 345 -33.01 -19.36 5.82
CA SER A 345 -33.43 -20.76 5.63
C SER A 345 -32.39 -21.87 5.90
N ALA A 346 -32.61 -22.59 7.01
CA ALA A 346 -32.18 -23.98 7.19
C ALA A 346 -33.43 -24.85 7.36
N PRO A 347 -33.66 -25.86 6.48
CA PRO A 347 -34.62 -26.94 6.71
C PRO A 347 -34.09 -27.98 7.71
N VAL A 348 -34.96 -28.88 8.15
CA VAL A 348 -34.75 -29.82 9.27
C VAL A 348 -34.82 -31.28 8.81
N GLU A 349 -34.13 -32.18 9.53
CA GLU A 349 -34.17 -33.65 9.45
C GLU A 349 -33.62 -34.29 8.14
N GLU A 350 -33.26 -35.58 8.10
CA GLU A 350 -33.46 -36.69 9.06
C GLU A 350 -32.21 -37.59 9.18
N ALA A 351 -32.17 -38.52 10.16
CA ALA A 351 -31.03 -39.39 10.42
C ALA A 351 -31.27 -40.86 10.00
N ALA A 352 -30.22 -41.53 9.49
CA ALA A 352 -30.21 -42.99 9.24
C ALA A 352 -28.81 -43.57 9.49
N ALA A 353 -28.73 -44.80 10.00
CA ALA A 353 -27.48 -45.38 10.51
C ALA A 353 -27.13 -46.78 9.92
N ALA A 354 -25.88 -46.92 9.49
CA ALA A 354 -25.13 -48.17 9.29
C ALA A 354 -23.62 -47.78 9.10
N GLY A 355 -22.61 -48.58 9.46
CA GLY A 355 -22.59 -49.89 10.11
C GLY A 355 -21.35 -50.69 9.65
N SER A 356 -20.72 -51.46 10.55
CA SER A 356 -19.53 -52.32 10.30
C SER A 356 -18.19 -51.59 9.99
N GLU A 357 -17.00 -52.19 10.19
CA GLU A 357 -16.44 -52.83 11.40
C GLU A 357 -14.90 -53.03 11.22
N LEU A 358 -14.24 -53.43 12.31
CA LEU A 358 -12.97 -54.18 12.41
C LEU A 358 -11.59 -53.54 12.13
N LYS A 359 -10.66 -54.00 12.97
CA LYS A 359 -9.39 -53.43 13.43
C LYS A 359 -8.34 -54.55 13.44
N CYS A 360 -7.12 -54.28 12.96
CA CYS A 360 -5.86 -54.99 13.30
C CYS A 360 -4.73 -53.94 13.21
N LEU A 361 -3.77 -53.73 14.14
CA LEU A 361 -3.06 -54.52 15.17
C LEU A 361 -1.80 -55.31 14.72
N LEU A 362 -0.66 -54.62 14.88
CA LEU A 362 0.57 -55.03 15.61
C LEU A 362 1.59 -56.05 15.06
N ASP A 363 2.76 -55.96 15.70
CA ASP A 363 3.87 -56.92 15.85
C ASP A 363 4.92 -57.09 14.71
N SER A 364 6.22 -57.33 15.00
CA SER A 364 6.92 -57.48 16.31
C SER A 364 8.44 -57.20 16.28
N GLY A 365 9.03 -56.93 17.46
CA GLY A 365 10.48 -57.03 17.79
C GLY A 365 11.41 -55.86 17.38
N ALA A 366 12.73 -55.84 17.67
CA ALA A 366 13.62 -56.41 18.73
C ALA A 366 15.07 -55.82 18.53
N LEU A 367 16.16 -55.99 19.33
CA LEU A 367 16.46 -56.66 20.62
C LEU A 367 17.79 -56.13 21.27
N ARG A 368 17.76 -55.50 22.46
CA ARG A 368 18.88 -55.33 23.45
C ARG A 368 20.11 -54.47 23.02
N GLN A 369 20.96 -53.91 23.89
CA GLN A 369 21.49 -54.39 25.20
C GLN A 369 21.88 -53.24 26.17
N ASP A 370 21.91 -53.55 27.48
CA ASP A 370 22.05 -52.61 28.61
C ASP A 370 23.50 -52.24 29.01
N THR A 371 23.70 -51.12 29.71
CA THR A 371 24.73 -50.97 30.77
C THR A 371 24.28 -50.00 31.89
N LEU A 372 24.51 -50.44 33.13
CA LEU A 372 24.01 -49.99 34.44
C LEU A 372 24.56 -48.65 35.00
N GLY A 373 23.75 -47.93 35.80
CA GLY A 373 24.19 -46.88 36.76
C GLY A 373 23.05 -45.92 37.18
N SER A 374 22.28 -46.16 38.26
CA SER A 374 22.57 -45.80 39.67
C SER A 374 22.47 -44.27 39.95
N TRP A 375 21.64 -43.74 40.88
CA TRP A 375 20.73 -44.36 41.87
C TRP A 375 19.58 -43.41 42.32
N ASP A 376 18.84 -43.80 43.36
CA ASP A 376 17.45 -43.40 43.63
C ASP A 376 17.20 -42.13 44.48
N LEU A 377 15.92 -41.73 44.46
CA LEU A 377 15.26 -40.59 45.10
C LEU A 377 15.23 -40.65 46.65
N ARG A 378 15.42 -39.51 47.37
CA ARG A 378 14.65 -39.21 48.60
C ARG A 378 14.66 -37.77 49.13
N LYS A 379 13.52 -37.44 49.75
CA LYS A 379 13.12 -36.33 50.63
C LYS A 379 14.16 -36.07 51.76
N THR A 380 14.20 -34.92 52.48
CA THR A 380 13.08 -34.32 53.23
C THR A 380 13.37 -32.87 53.72
N LEU A 381 12.29 -32.20 54.13
CA LEU A 381 12.06 -30.92 54.80
C LEU A 381 12.97 -30.54 56.02
N GLU A 382 13.16 -29.23 56.19
CA GLU A 382 13.07 -28.41 57.43
C GLU A 382 14.15 -28.28 58.54
N SER A 383 13.99 -27.18 59.30
CA SER A 383 14.74 -26.68 60.49
C SER A 383 16.15 -26.11 60.21
N CYS A 384 16.66 -25.05 60.90
CA CYS A 384 16.13 -24.15 61.94
C CYS A 384 16.98 -22.82 61.94
N LEU A 385 16.88 -21.80 62.82
CA LEU A 385 16.19 -21.63 64.12
C LEU A 385 15.63 -20.19 64.30
N HIS A 386 16.16 -19.35 65.22
CA HIS A 386 15.63 -18.02 65.59
C HIS A 386 16.69 -16.98 65.98
N GLY A 387 16.32 -15.70 65.88
CA GLY A 387 16.83 -14.59 66.70
C GLY A 387 15.85 -13.42 66.67
N SER A 388 15.30 -13.00 67.83
CA SER A 388 14.28 -11.93 67.91
C SER A 388 14.47 -11.03 69.12
N VAL A 389 14.34 -9.72 68.94
CA VAL A 389 14.16 -8.71 70.01
C VAL A 389 13.17 -7.65 69.50
N ALA A 390 12.31 -7.14 70.40
CA ALA A 390 11.31 -6.11 70.10
C ALA A 390 11.93 -4.68 70.19
N HIS A 391 11.25 -3.54 69.97
CA HIS A 391 10.02 -3.07 70.62
C HIS A 391 9.41 -1.85 69.88
N SER A 392 8.08 -1.61 70.09
CA SER A 392 7.37 -0.32 70.29
C SER A 392 7.73 0.95 69.45
N SER A 393 6.81 1.85 69.06
CA SER A 393 5.39 2.06 69.40
C SER A 393 4.74 3.20 68.57
N THR A 394 3.40 3.30 68.64
CA THR A 394 2.56 4.54 68.60
C THR A 394 2.62 5.52 67.40
N SER A 395 1.44 5.72 66.80
CA SER A 395 0.95 6.95 66.14
C SER A 395 0.43 7.98 67.19
N PRO A 396 -0.35 9.06 66.92
CA PRO A 396 -0.85 9.67 65.66
C PRO A 396 -0.79 11.23 65.63
N THR A 397 -1.52 11.88 64.68
CA THR A 397 -2.02 13.31 64.68
C THR A 397 -0.99 14.46 64.71
N GLY A 398 -1.04 15.49 63.85
CA GLY A 398 -2.02 16.62 63.82
C GLY A 398 -1.23 17.96 63.98
N THR A 399 -1.67 19.20 63.68
CA THR A 399 -2.89 19.80 63.08
C THR A 399 -2.65 21.31 62.78
N SER A 400 -3.40 21.93 61.86
CA SER A 400 -3.61 23.41 61.67
C SER A 400 -2.38 24.27 61.25
N SER A 401 -2.47 25.47 60.63
CA SER A 401 -3.56 26.42 60.23
C SER A 401 -3.13 27.13 58.91
N VAL A 402 -3.96 27.55 57.93
CA VAL A 402 -5.11 28.50 57.89
C VAL A 402 -4.68 29.94 58.27
N SER A 403 -4.53 30.91 57.34
CA SER A 403 -5.55 31.88 56.85
C SER A 403 -4.86 33.01 56.03
N ASP A 404 -5.48 33.91 55.24
CA ASP A 404 -6.71 33.96 54.41
C ASP A 404 -6.76 35.31 53.60
N ILE A 405 -7.66 35.45 52.58
CA ILE A 405 -8.16 36.71 51.93
C ILE A 405 -7.18 37.61 51.11
N GLY A 406 -7.59 38.15 49.92
CA GLY A 406 -6.68 39.00 49.11
C GLY A 406 -7.13 39.88 47.90
N SER A 407 -8.39 39.92 47.43
CA SER A 407 -8.93 40.87 46.41
C SER A 407 -8.43 40.86 44.93
N SER A 408 -9.20 41.49 44.04
CA SER A 408 -9.09 41.59 42.56
C SER A 408 -9.16 43.10 42.14
N PRO A 409 -9.26 43.55 40.86
CA PRO A 409 -9.11 42.91 39.54
C PRO A 409 -8.22 43.70 38.54
N LYS A 410 -8.13 43.25 37.27
CA LYS A 410 -8.12 44.13 36.08
C LYS A 410 -8.53 43.39 34.81
N GLU A 411 -9.25 44.07 33.92
CA GLU A 411 -9.98 43.49 32.78
C GLU A 411 -9.23 43.63 31.44
N SER A 412 -9.54 42.76 30.46
CA SER A 412 -9.47 43.11 29.02
C SER A 412 -10.45 42.27 28.19
N PHE A 413 -11.60 42.85 27.88
CA PHE A 413 -12.48 42.61 26.72
C PHE A 413 -12.55 41.21 26.09
N ILE A 414 -13.67 40.53 26.33
CA ILE A 414 -14.21 39.49 25.45
C ILE A 414 -14.73 40.14 24.16
N ALA A 415 -14.38 39.57 23.01
CA ALA A 415 -15.07 39.80 21.74
C ALA A 415 -15.69 38.48 21.28
N ASN A 416 -17.00 38.32 21.45
CA ASN A 416 -17.71 37.13 20.97
C ASN A 416 -17.77 37.15 19.44
N PHE A 417 -17.19 36.13 18.81
CA PHE A 417 -17.64 35.65 17.51
C PHE A 417 -18.31 34.30 17.72
N GLU A 418 -19.58 34.21 17.32
CA GLU A 418 -20.35 32.96 17.40
C GLU A 418 -19.82 32.00 16.33
N LEU A 419 -19.03 31.01 16.75
CA LEU A 419 -18.57 29.93 15.87
C LEU A 419 -19.73 28.96 15.65
N GLU A 420 -20.33 29.00 14.46
CA GLU A 420 -21.32 28.00 14.04
C GLU A 420 -20.73 26.59 14.20
N SER A 421 -21.47 25.71 14.89
CA SER A 421 -20.98 24.39 15.25
C SER A 421 -20.92 23.45 14.05
N LEU A 422 -19.76 23.43 13.37
CA LEU A 422 -19.42 22.40 12.40
C LEU A 422 -19.59 21.00 13.03
N PRO A 423 -20.08 20.00 12.28
CA PRO A 423 -20.17 18.64 12.79
C PRO A 423 -18.77 18.12 13.15
N ALA A 424 -18.66 17.44 14.28
CA ALA A 424 -17.38 16.95 14.79
C ALA A 424 -16.72 16.00 13.79
N GLU A 425 -15.45 16.26 13.48
CA GLU A 425 -14.65 15.38 12.63
C GLU A 425 -14.46 14.01 13.29
N PRO A 426 -14.30 12.92 12.52
CA PRO A 426 -13.93 11.63 13.09
C PRO A 426 -12.48 11.73 13.59
N GLY A 427 -12.31 12.01 14.89
CA GLY A 427 -11.03 12.35 15.53
C GLY A 427 -9.93 11.28 15.52
N TYR A 428 -10.11 10.21 14.74
CA TYR A 428 -9.11 9.18 14.44
C TYR A 428 -8.41 9.40 13.07
N VAL A 429 -8.94 10.28 12.21
CA VAL A 429 -8.37 10.50 10.87
C VAL A 429 -7.18 11.46 10.97
N ASN A 430 -5.96 10.92 10.96
CA ASN A 430 -4.75 11.73 10.80
C ASN A 430 -4.50 12.01 9.31
N TYR A 431 -4.51 13.30 8.95
CA TYR A 431 -4.20 13.81 7.61
C TYR A 431 -3.24 14.99 7.71
N THR A 432 -2.15 14.96 6.94
CA THR A 432 -1.21 16.09 6.78
C THR A 432 -1.05 16.46 5.30
N LYS A 433 -0.85 17.75 5.04
CA LYS A 433 -0.63 18.30 3.70
C LYS A 433 0.43 19.40 3.78
N LEU A 434 1.58 19.15 3.17
CA LEU A 434 2.74 20.05 3.21
C LEU A 434 3.13 20.46 1.78
N ARG A 435 3.61 21.70 1.63
CA ARG A 435 3.95 22.29 0.33
C ARG A 435 5.40 22.74 0.31
N TYR A 436 6.11 22.47 -0.77
CA TYR A 436 7.55 22.74 -0.89
C TYR A 436 7.87 23.47 -2.20
N VAL A 437 8.84 24.38 -2.15
CA VAL A 437 9.30 25.18 -3.30
C VAL A 437 10.83 25.10 -3.44
N LEU A 438 11.32 25.31 -4.66
CA LEU A 438 12.75 25.55 -4.90
C LEU A 438 13.14 26.93 -4.35
N GLU A 439 14.30 27.04 -3.73
CA GLU A 439 14.81 28.32 -3.25
C GLU A 439 15.34 29.20 -4.38
N PRO A 440 14.98 30.50 -4.43
CA PRO A 440 15.89 31.52 -4.91
C PRO A 440 17.00 31.73 -3.86
N ASN A 441 18.25 31.85 -4.32
CA ASN A 441 19.49 31.75 -3.51
C ASN A 441 19.68 32.75 -2.33
N ASP A 442 18.72 33.66 -2.05
CA ASP A 442 18.86 34.74 -1.07
C ASP A 442 17.61 34.88 -0.17
N SER A 443 17.46 34.03 0.86
CA SER A 443 16.54 34.30 1.99
C SER A 443 16.91 33.55 3.28
N SER A 444 17.96 34.01 3.97
CA SER A 444 18.32 33.55 5.32
C SER A 444 17.35 34.11 6.39
N GLU A 445 16.13 33.59 6.40
CA GLU A 445 15.19 33.75 7.52
C GLU A 445 15.27 32.51 8.43
N ALA A 446 14.97 32.69 9.71
CA ALA A 446 15.26 31.70 10.74
C ALA A 446 14.49 30.38 10.56
N GLU A 447 15.10 29.30 11.04
CA GLU A 447 14.46 28.00 11.25
C GLU A 447 13.44 28.13 12.38
N ASP A 448 12.21 28.53 12.04
CA ASP A 448 11.06 28.40 12.94
C ASP A 448 10.85 26.90 13.24
N GLU A 449 11.06 26.50 14.48
CA GLU A 449 10.92 25.13 14.98
C GLU A 449 9.44 24.70 14.99
N TYR A 450 8.97 24.22 13.83
CA TYR A 450 7.62 23.66 13.68
C TYR A 450 7.53 22.28 14.34
N GLU A 451 6.53 22.08 15.20
CA GLU A 451 6.23 20.80 15.84
C GLU A 451 5.97 19.70 14.80
N ASP A 452 6.90 18.75 14.68
CA ASP A 452 6.83 17.59 13.76
C ASP A 452 5.74 16.57 14.17
N ASP A 453 5.23 16.69 15.41
CA ASP A 453 4.25 15.87 16.16
C ASP A 453 2.96 15.43 15.41
N LYS A 454 2.74 15.88 14.18
CA LYS A 454 1.58 15.50 13.33
C LYS A 454 1.97 14.61 12.14
N ILE A 455 3.23 14.58 11.71
CA ILE A 455 3.66 13.79 10.56
C ILE A 455 3.70 12.31 10.93
N SER A 456 2.96 11.47 10.21
CA SER A 456 2.88 10.03 10.49
C SER A 456 4.12 9.25 10.05
N LEU A 457 4.82 9.74 9.04
CA LEU A 457 6.08 9.19 8.54
C LEU A 457 7.02 10.35 8.16
N PRO A 458 8.10 10.60 8.92
CA PRO A 458 9.09 11.62 8.59
C PRO A 458 9.65 11.46 7.17
N PHE A 459 9.88 12.59 6.49
CA PHE A 459 10.38 12.62 5.12
C PHE A 459 11.18 13.88 4.84
N VAL A 460 12.14 13.77 3.91
CA VAL A 460 13.00 14.87 3.46
C VAL A 460 12.72 15.13 1.98
N VAL A 461 12.63 16.39 1.57
CA VAL A 461 12.38 16.80 0.17
C VAL A 461 13.57 17.57 -0.36
N THR A 462 14.18 17.08 -1.43
CA THR A 462 15.44 17.60 -1.99
C THR A 462 15.35 17.88 -3.49
N ASP A 463 16.30 18.66 -4.02
CA ASP A 463 16.55 18.75 -5.46
C ASP A 463 17.48 17.61 -5.94
N LEU A 464 17.80 17.58 -7.24
CA LEU A 464 18.70 16.58 -7.82
C LEU A 464 20.16 16.65 -7.30
N LEU A 465 20.53 17.70 -6.56
CA LEU A 465 21.83 17.89 -5.92
C LEU A 465 21.82 17.51 -4.42
N GLY A 466 20.65 17.16 -3.86
CA GLY A 466 20.48 16.86 -2.44
C GLY A 466 20.22 18.10 -1.57
N ARG A 467 19.97 19.28 -2.15
CA ARG A 467 19.62 20.49 -1.38
C ARG A 467 18.15 20.43 -0.96
N ASN A 468 17.86 20.70 0.32
CA ASN A 468 16.51 20.70 0.85
C ASN A 468 15.63 21.78 0.19
N LEU A 469 14.34 21.48 -0.01
CA LEU A 469 13.35 22.46 -0.49
C LEU A 469 12.71 23.20 0.68
N LYS A 470 12.41 24.48 0.46
CA LYS A 470 11.80 25.34 1.48
C LYS A 470 10.32 25.01 1.66
N LEU A 471 9.91 24.78 2.91
CA LEU A 471 8.50 24.57 3.28
C LEU A 471 7.71 25.88 3.13
N LEU A 472 6.59 25.83 2.42
CA LEU A 472 5.70 26.95 2.19
C LEU A 472 4.62 27.00 3.29
N LYS A 473 4.67 28.03 4.14
CA LYS A 473 3.67 28.27 5.20
C LYS A 473 2.26 28.40 4.60
N GLU A 474 1.24 27.77 5.19
CA GLU A 474 -0.11 27.56 4.59
C GLU A 474 -0.78 28.78 3.94
N LYS A 475 -0.51 29.99 4.45
CA LYS A 475 -1.14 31.25 4.01
C LYS A 475 -0.35 31.98 2.91
N ALA A 476 0.80 31.47 2.50
CA ALA A 476 1.62 32.08 1.46
C ALA A 476 1.13 31.68 0.06
N VAL A 477 0.86 32.68 -0.78
CA VAL A 477 0.64 32.48 -2.22
C VAL A 477 2.00 32.24 -2.88
N CYS A 478 2.11 31.17 -3.68
CA CYS A 478 3.31 30.86 -4.44
C CYS A 478 3.11 31.27 -5.91
N GLU A 479 3.95 32.18 -6.40
CA GLU A 479 4.09 32.46 -7.83
C GLU A 479 5.09 31.45 -8.43
N GLY A 480 4.61 30.42 -9.13
CA GLY A 480 5.46 29.42 -9.78
C GLY A 480 5.04 27.95 -9.57
N GLN A 481 6.03 27.05 -9.55
CA GLN A 481 5.81 25.61 -9.29
C GLN A 481 5.97 25.29 -7.80
N TYR A 482 5.04 24.52 -7.24
CA TYR A 482 5.17 23.96 -5.89
C TYR A 482 4.87 22.45 -5.86
N LEU A 483 5.59 21.73 -5.01
CA LEU A 483 5.38 20.32 -4.71
C LEU A 483 4.38 20.22 -3.56
N THR A 484 3.43 19.30 -3.63
CA THR A 484 2.54 18.94 -2.52
C THR A 484 2.80 17.50 -2.12
N VAL A 485 3.01 17.30 -0.81
CA VAL A 485 3.10 16.00 -0.16
C VAL A 485 1.89 15.87 0.77
N GLU A 486 1.14 14.79 0.63
CA GLU A 486 -0.03 14.48 1.47
C GLU A 486 0.17 13.14 2.15
N GLN A 487 -0.11 13.03 3.45
CA GLN A 487 -0.19 11.75 4.14
C GLN A 487 -1.59 11.60 4.75
N LEU A 488 -2.23 10.45 4.52
CA LEU A 488 -3.47 10.04 5.17
C LEU A 488 -3.22 8.68 5.85
N THR A 489 -3.48 8.60 7.14
CA THR A 489 -3.05 7.45 7.97
C THR A 489 -4.24 6.71 8.57
N LEU A 490 -4.24 5.38 8.43
CA LEU A 490 -5.18 4.47 9.08
C LEU A 490 -4.44 3.67 10.17
N ASP A 491 -4.73 3.96 11.43
CA ASP A 491 -4.22 3.20 12.58
C ASP A 491 -4.88 1.81 12.66
N PHE A 492 -4.09 0.75 12.81
CA PHE A 492 -4.63 -0.61 12.82
C PHE A 492 -5.30 -0.99 14.13
N GLU A 493 -4.81 -0.51 15.27
CA GLU A 493 -5.38 -0.89 16.57
C GLU A 493 -6.75 -0.24 16.80
N TYR A 494 -6.93 1.01 16.37
CA TYR A 494 -8.22 1.68 16.32
C TYR A 494 -9.21 0.90 15.44
N VAL A 495 -8.81 0.54 14.21
CA VAL A 495 -9.64 -0.27 13.31
C VAL A 495 -10.01 -1.61 13.92
N ILE A 496 -9.05 -2.35 14.48
CA ILE A 496 -9.29 -3.67 15.11
C ILE A 496 -10.28 -3.52 16.27
N ASN A 497 -10.08 -2.53 17.16
CA ASN A 497 -10.94 -2.33 18.32
C ASN A 497 -12.36 -1.92 17.95
N GLU A 498 -12.56 -1.04 16.96
CA GLU A 498 -13.91 -0.66 16.50
C GLU A 498 -14.62 -1.81 15.78
N VAL A 499 -13.94 -2.53 14.88
CA VAL A 499 -14.54 -3.69 14.18
C VAL A 499 -14.95 -4.79 15.19
N ILE A 500 -14.11 -5.05 16.20
CA ILE A 500 -14.44 -6.01 17.26
C ILE A 500 -15.61 -5.51 18.13
N ARG A 501 -15.65 -4.22 18.50
CA ARG A 501 -16.72 -3.69 19.36
C ARG A 501 -18.08 -3.66 18.65
N ASN A 502 -18.09 -3.31 17.37
CA ASN A 502 -19.31 -2.94 16.64
C ASN A 502 -19.86 -4.08 15.76
N ASP A 503 -18.99 -4.88 15.13
CA ASP A 503 -19.39 -5.87 14.10
C ASP A 503 -19.15 -7.34 14.48
N ALA A 504 -18.25 -7.64 15.43
CA ALA A 504 -17.92 -9.03 15.75
C ALA A 504 -19.00 -9.74 16.60
N SER A 505 -19.49 -10.87 16.10
CA SER A 505 -20.43 -11.76 16.81
C SER A 505 -19.87 -12.29 18.14
N TRP A 506 -18.55 -12.50 18.19
CA TRP A 506 -17.78 -12.96 19.34
C TRP A 506 -17.20 -11.81 20.20
N SER A 507 -17.60 -10.55 19.96
CA SER A 507 -17.17 -9.36 20.73
C SER A 507 -17.21 -9.53 22.25
N LYS A 508 -18.24 -10.19 22.78
CA LYS A 508 -18.41 -10.47 24.23
C LYS A 508 -17.46 -11.52 24.79
N GLN A 509 -16.77 -12.28 23.94
CA GLN A 509 -15.77 -13.28 24.32
C GLN A 509 -14.35 -12.71 24.30
N PHE A 510 -14.11 -11.64 23.54
CA PHE A 510 -12.79 -11.04 23.35
C PHE A 510 -12.21 -10.46 24.65
N CYS A 511 -10.90 -10.67 24.86
CA CYS A 511 -10.14 -10.11 25.98
C CYS A 511 -9.12 -9.06 25.50
N SER A 512 -8.28 -9.44 24.54
CA SER A 512 -7.23 -8.60 23.92
C SER A 512 -6.71 -9.27 22.65
N PHE A 513 -6.10 -8.51 21.75
CA PHE A 513 -5.20 -9.08 20.73
C PHE A 513 -3.74 -9.08 21.22
N SER A 514 -2.88 -9.83 20.54
CA SER A 514 -1.45 -9.94 20.86
C SER A 514 -0.52 -9.60 19.70
N ASP A 515 -0.96 -9.81 18.46
CA ASP A 515 -0.15 -9.69 17.24
C ASP A 515 -1.08 -9.62 16.01
N TYR A 516 -0.71 -8.91 14.94
CA TYR A 516 -1.52 -8.71 13.74
C TYR A 516 -0.71 -8.55 12.44
N ASP A 517 -1.31 -8.95 11.32
CA ASP A 517 -0.67 -8.95 9.98
C ASP A 517 -1.62 -8.42 8.89
N ILE A 518 -1.29 -7.25 8.32
CA ILE A 518 -2.14 -6.54 7.36
C ILE A 518 -1.67 -6.77 5.92
N VAL A 519 -2.59 -7.28 5.09
CA VAL A 519 -2.35 -7.59 3.68
C VAL A 519 -3.40 -6.87 2.82
N ILE A 520 -2.95 -6.09 1.83
CA ILE A 520 -3.83 -5.44 0.86
C ILE A 520 -4.39 -6.51 -0.09
N LEU A 521 -5.71 -6.56 -0.23
CA LEU A 521 -6.41 -7.49 -1.14
C LEU A 521 -6.69 -6.85 -2.51
N GLU A 522 -7.09 -5.58 -2.54
CA GLU A 522 -7.34 -4.83 -3.77
C GLU A 522 -7.29 -3.31 -3.50
N VAL A 523 -7.00 -2.52 -4.54
CA VAL A 523 -7.10 -1.07 -4.55
C VAL A 523 -7.89 -0.65 -5.80
N CYS A 524 -9.00 0.06 -5.61
CA CYS A 524 -9.77 0.64 -6.70
C CYS A 524 -9.39 2.12 -6.87
N PRO A 525 -8.53 2.48 -7.85
CA PRO A 525 -8.04 3.85 -8.00
C PRO A 525 -9.10 4.83 -8.53
N GLU A 526 -10.19 4.33 -9.11
CA GLU A 526 -11.29 5.14 -9.65
C GLU A 526 -12.29 5.55 -8.56
N THR A 527 -12.46 4.72 -7.50
CA THR A 527 -13.31 5.06 -6.32
C THR A 527 -12.48 5.50 -5.10
N ASN A 528 -11.15 5.41 -5.18
CA ASN A 528 -10.20 5.61 -4.08
C ASN A 528 -10.41 4.70 -2.86
N GLN A 529 -10.95 3.48 -3.07
CA GLN A 529 -11.11 2.50 -2.00
C GLN A 529 -9.95 1.51 -1.95
N VAL A 530 -9.44 1.24 -0.74
CA VAL A 530 -8.41 0.25 -0.42
C VAL A 530 -9.05 -0.85 0.41
N ILE A 531 -9.00 -2.10 -0.06
CA ILE A 531 -9.52 -3.27 0.68
C ILE A 531 -8.34 -4.00 1.32
N ILE A 532 -8.35 -4.08 2.65
CA ILE A 532 -7.36 -4.80 3.45
C ILE A 532 -7.97 -6.01 4.15
N ASN A 533 -7.12 -7.02 4.38
CA ASN A 533 -7.34 -8.10 5.32
C ASN A 533 -6.40 -7.87 6.52
N ILE A 534 -6.91 -8.05 7.73
CA ILE A 534 -6.18 -7.94 8.99
C ILE A 534 -6.23 -9.33 9.62
N GLY A 535 -5.12 -10.06 9.58
CA GLY A 535 -4.95 -11.30 10.32
C GLY A 535 -4.68 -10.96 11.76
N LEU A 536 -5.32 -11.65 12.70
CA LEU A 536 -5.31 -11.26 14.10
C LEU A 536 -5.10 -12.48 15.01
N LEU A 537 -4.10 -12.42 15.88
CA LEU A 537 -3.92 -13.33 17.01
C LEU A 537 -4.49 -12.67 18.27
N LEU A 538 -5.38 -13.36 18.97
CA LEU A 538 -6.11 -12.81 20.11
C LEU A 538 -6.40 -13.82 21.20
N LEU A 539 -6.69 -13.31 22.40
CA LEU A 539 -7.27 -14.08 23.49
C LEU A 539 -8.77 -13.81 23.58
N ALA A 540 -9.54 -14.88 23.69
CA ALA A 540 -10.97 -14.85 23.95
C ALA A 540 -11.38 -16.00 24.88
N PHE A 541 -12.47 -15.82 25.61
CA PHE A 541 -13.16 -16.93 26.27
C PHE A 541 -13.78 -17.89 25.23
N PRO A 542 -13.83 -19.21 25.49
CA PRO A 542 -14.62 -20.14 24.69
C PRO A 542 -16.11 -19.76 24.64
N SER A 543 -16.83 -20.30 23.67
CA SER A 543 -18.29 -20.25 23.66
C SER A 543 -18.87 -20.87 24.95
N PRO A 544 -19.96 -20.33 25.50
CA PRO A 544 -20.56 -20.82 26.75
C PRO A 544 -21.03 -22.28 26.67
N ASP A 545 -21.19 -22.81 25.45
CA ASP A 545 -21.58 -24.18 25.15
C ASP A 545 -20.40 -25.19 25.14
N GLU A 546 -19.14 -24.74 25.31
CA GLU A 546 -17.99 -25.64 25.52
C GLU A 546 -17.91 -26.08 27.00
N GLU A 547 -18.23 -27.34 27.29
CA GLU A 547 -18.06 -27.93 28.62
C GLU A 547 -16.57 -27.99 29.04
N GLY A 548 -16.12 -27.04 29.87
CA GLY A 548 -14.73 -27.00 30.32
C GLY A 548 -14.39 -25.87 31.30
N GLN A 549 -13.09 -25.66 31.53
CA GLN A 549 -12.63 -24.48 32.29
C GLN A 549 -12.79 -23.21 31.44
N LEU A 550 -13.52 -22.23 31.98
CA LEU A 550 -13.69 -20.88 31.44
C LEU A 550 -12.39 -20.05 31.54
N ARG A 551 -11.34 -20.48 30.84
CA ARG A 551 -10.08 -19.76 30.68
C ARG A 551 -9.96 -19.25 29.25
N PRO A 552 -9.50 -18.00 29.03
CA PRO A 552 -9.23 -17.53 27.68
C PRO A 552 -8.23 -18.44 26.96
N LYS A 553 -8.53 -18.77 25.70
CA LYS A 553 -7.63 -19.49 24.79
C LYS A 553 -7.10 -18.51 23.74
N THR A 554 -6.00 -18.87 23.07
CA THR A 554 -5.49 -18.12 21.91
C THR A 554 -6.18 -18.57 20.62
N TYR A 555 -6.77 -17.62 19.92
CA TYR A 555 -7.44 -17.79 18.63
C TYR A 555 -6.76 -16.95 17.54
N HIS A 556 -6.91 -17.41 16.30
CA HIS A 556 -6.63 -16.66 15.09
C HIS A 556 -7.95 -16.33 14.37
N THR A 557 -8.04 -15.15 13.79
CA THR A 557 -9.15 -14.75 12.90
C THR A 557 -8.68 -13.77 11.81
N SER A 558 -9.58 -13.35 10.92
CA SER A 558 -9.29 -12.29 9.93
C SER A 558 -10.44 -11.30 9.78
N LEU A 559 -10.14 -10.01 9.88
CA LEU A 559 -11.08 -8.90 9.63
C LEU A 559 -10.83 -8.33 8.22
N LYS A 560 -11.87 -7.97 7.49
CA LYS A 560 -11.79 -7.33 6.16
C LYS A 560 -12.43 -5.97 6.23
N VAL A 561 -11.70 -4.98 5.75
CA VAL A 561 -12.05 -3.56 5.89
C VAL A 561 -11.81 -2.86 4.56
N ALA A 562 -12.74 -2.00 4.16
CA ALA A 562 -12.60 -1.10 3.02
C ALA A 562 -12.39 0.33 3.55
N TRP A 563 -11.27 0.95 3.18
CA TRP A 563 -10.89 2.30 3.57
C TRP A 563 -11.03 3.24 2.37
N ASP A 564 -11.70 4.38 2.56
CA ASP A 564 -11.94 5.38 1.53
C ASP A 564 -10.97 6.56 1.66
N LEU A 565 -10.01 6.66 0.73
CA LEU A 565 -9.03 7.74 0.73
C LEU A 565 -9.64 9.12 0.41
N ASN A 566 -10.91 9.21 -0.01
CA ASN A 566 -11.60 10.50 -0.15
C ASN A 566 -12.08 11.07 1.20
N THR A 567 -12.44 10.21 2.17
CA THR A 567 -13.12 10.63 3.41
C THR A 567 -12.37 10.28 4.69
N GLY A 568 -11.32 9.44 4.59
CA GLY A 568 -10.59 8.87 5.73
C GLY A 568 -11.31 7.73 6.45
N ILE A 569 -12.60 7.55 6.18
CA ILE A 569 -13.47 6.58 6.86
C ILE A 569 -13.17 5.16 6.36
N PHE A 570 -13.28 4.19 7.28
CA PHE A 570 -13.27 2.77 6.95
C PHE A 570 -14.62 2.11 7.25
N VAL A 571 -14.90 1.00 6.55
CA VAL A 571 -16.14 0.22 6.69
C VAL A 571 -15.81 -1.27 6.73
N THR A 572 -16.42 -1.99 7.68
CA THR A 572 -16.29 -3.44 7.81
C THR A 572 -16.93 -4.16 6.63
N VAL A 573 -16.16 -5.01 5.95
CA VAL A 573 -16.59 -5.84 4.81
C VAL A 573 -16.92 -7.26 5.25
N SER A 574 -16.15 -7.80 6.20
CA SER A 574 -16.38 -9.14 6.77
C SER A 574 -15.55 -9.34 8.05
N VAL A 575 -16.19 -9.88 9.08
CA VAL A 575 -15.52 -10.46 10.25
C VAL A 575 -15.44 -11.98 10.05
N GLY A 576 -14.33 -12.60 10.45
CA GLY A 576 -14.18 -14.06 10.47
C GLY A 576 -14.52 -14.67 11.82
N ASP A 577 -14.78 -15.97 11.84
CA ASP A 577 -14.93 -16.74 13.08
C ASP A 577 -13.60 -16.92 13.82
N LEU A 578 -13.66 -17.36 15.08
CA LEU A 578 -12.46 -17.64 15.89
C LEU A 578 -11.95 -19.06 15.64
N THR A 579 -10.67 -19.19 15.29
CA THR A 579 -10.01 -20.49 15.06
C THR A 579 -8.93 -20.75 16.12
N GLU A 580 -9.10 -21.78 16.95
CA GLU A 580 -8.20 -22.04 18.09
C GLU A 580 -6.80 -22.48 17.61
N VAL A 581 -5.75 -21.83 18.09
CA VAL A 581 -4.37 -21.97 17.57
C VAL A 581 -3.73 -23.32 17.95
N LYS A 582 -4.20 -23.98 19.02
CA LYS A 582 -3.85 -25.37 19.41
C LYS A 582 -2.35 -25.72 19.35
N GLY A 583 -1.49 -24.81 19.78
CA GLY A 583 -0.03 -25.01 19.85
C GLY A 583 0.72 -24.82 18.53
N GLN A 584 0.08 -24.28 17.48
CA GLN A 584 0.78 -23.78 16.30
C GLN A 584 1.71 -22.61 16.67
N THR A 585 2.83 -22.47 15.95
CA THR A 585 3.73 -21.31 16.10
C THR A 585 3.16 -20.10 15.37
N SER A 586 3.43 -18.88 15.85
CA SER A 586 2.98 -17.63 15.20
C SER A 586 3.36 -17.60 13.71
N GLY A 587 4.60 -17.98 13.38
CA GLY A 587 5.06 -18.08 11.99
C GLY A 587 4.30 -19.08 11.12
N SER A 588 3.73 -20.16 11.67
CA SER A 588 2.87 -21.07 10.89
C SER A 588 1.45 -20.53 10.72
N VAL A 589 0.91 -19.82 11.72
CA VAL A 589 -0.34 -19.06 11.62
C VAL A 589 -0.22 -17.99 10.53
N TRP A 590 0.79 -17.11 10.62
CA TRP A 590 1.02 -16.04 9.64
C TRP A 590 1.32 -16.56 8.24
N SER A 591 2.03 -17.68 8.10
CA SER A 591 2.22 -18.35 6.80
C SER A 591 0.89 -18.85 6.21
N SER A 592 0.03 -19.47 7.01
CA SER A 592 -1.30 -19.95 6.61
C SER A 592 -2.23 -18.79 6.21
N TYR A 593 -2.25 -17.73 7.02
CA TYR A 593 -3.00 -16.50 6.78
C TYR A 593 -2.56 -15.80 5.48
N ARG A 594 -1.25 -15.57 5.28
CA ARG A 594 -0.69 -14.98 4.05
C ARG A 594 -0.99 -15.84 2.83
N LYS A 595 -0.97 -17.17 2.95
CA LYS A 595 -1.41 -18.07 1.88
C LYS A 595 -2.89 -17.89 1.54
N SER A 596 -3.78 -17.82 2.53
CA SER A 596 -5.21 -17.55 2.32
C SER A 596 -5.45 -16.22 1.56
N CYS A 597 -4.68 -15.18 1.89
CA CYS A 597 -4.71 -13.90 1.18
C CYS A 597 -4.26 -14.04 -0.29
N VAL A 598 -3.20 -14.81 -0.56
CA VAL A 598 -2.75 -15.08 -1.95
C VAL A 598 -3.77 -15.90 -2.72
N ASP A 599 -4.35 -16.94 -2.13
CA ASP A 599 -5.39 -17.77 -2.74
C ASP A 599 -6.65 -16.92 -3.06
N MET A 600 -7.00 -15.97 -2.20
CA MET A 600 -8.08 -15.00 -2.42
C MET A 600 -7.78 -14.03 -3.56
N VAL A 601 -6.59 -13.41 -3.57
CA VAL A 601 -6.16 -12.49 -4.65
C VAL A 601 -6.11 -13.23 -6.00
N MET A 602 -5.60 -14.46 -6.04
CA MET A 602 -5.55 -15.26 -7.27
C MET A 602 -6.94 -15.69 -7.76
N LYS A 603 -7.87 -15.98 -6.85
CA LYS A 603 -9.27 -16.34 -7.18
C LYS A 603 -10.03 -15.18 -7.85
N TRP A 604 -9.75 -13.94 -7.47
CA TRP A 604 -10.43 -12.74 -7.98
C TRP A 604 -9.63 -11.96 -9.03
N LEU A 605 -8.49 -12.46 -9.49
CA LEU A 605 -7.57 -11.74 -10.37
C LEU A 605 -8.14 -11.51 -11.78
N VAL A 606 -8.49 -10.26 -12.10
CA VAL A 606 -8.89 -9.84 -13.46
C VAL A 606 -7.66 -9.34 -14.25
N PRO A 607 -7.40 -9.83 -15.47
CA PRO A 607 -6.25 -9.37 -16.27
C PRO A 607 -6.37 -7.91 -16.76
N GLU A 608 -5.44 -7.06 -16.31
CA GLU A 608 -5.40 -5.62 -16.62
C GLU A 608 -4.89 -5.30 -18.06
N SER A 609 -4.88 -4.00 -18.41
CA SER A 609 -4.29 -3.50 -19.67
C SER A 609 -2.76 -3.47 -19.59
N SER A 610 -2.05 -3.66 -20.72
CA SER A 610 -0.58 -3.52 -20.74
C SER A 610 -0.08 -2.09 -20.54
N VAL A 611 -0.97 -1.10 -20.56
CA VAL A 611 -0.64 0.29 -20.21
C VAL A 611 -0.64 0.48 -18.68
N ARG A 612 -1.67 -0.03 -17.99
CA ARG A 612 -1.98 0.28 -16.57
C ARG A 612 -1.23 -0.56 -15.53
N TYR A 613 -0.33 -1.46 -15.91
CA TYR A 613 0.45 -2.23 -14.92
C TYR A 613 1.46 -1.33 -14.18
N VAL A 614 1.64 -1.59 -12.89
CA VAL A 614 2.81 -1.09 -12.13
C VAL A 614 4.05 -1.81 -12.65
N ASN A 615 5.00 -1.09 -13.23
CA ASN A 615 6.27 -1.72 -13.62
C ASN A 615 7.13 -1.93 -12.36
N ARG A 616 7.85 -3.05 -12.30
CA ARG A 616 8.69 -3.42 -11.16
C ARG A 616 10.00 -3.99 -11.67
N MET A 617 11.09 -3.27 -11.43
CA MET A 617 12.44 -3.60 -11.85
C MET A 617 13.30 -3.96 -10.64
N THR A 618 13.93 -5.13 -10.66
CA THR A 618 14.71 -5.69 -9.56
C THR A 618 15.79 -6.61 -10.14
N ASN A 619 17.05 -6.44 -9.72
CA ASN A 619 18.13 -7.36 -10.08
C ASN A 619 18.96 -7.68 -8.83
N GLU A 620 18.83 -8.90 -8.31
CA GLU A 620 19.34 -9.32 -7.00
C GLU A 620 20.79 -9.86 -7.10
N ALA A 621 21.60 -9.26 -7.98
CA ALA A 621 22.91 -9.77 -8.37
C ALA A 621 23.88 -9.93 -7.19
N LEU A 622 23.96 -8.91 -6.32
CA LEU A 622 24.75 -8.91 -5.08
C LEU A 622 24.25 -10.00 -4.11
N HIS A 623 22.94 -10.03 -3.87
CA HIS A 623 22.28 -10.86 -2.87
C HIS A 623 22.20 -12.36 -3.19
N LYS A 624 22.18 -12.73 -4.47
CA LYS A 624 21.99 -14.12 -4.92
C LYS A 624 23.17 -14.67 -5.73
N GLY A 625 24.23 -13.88 -5.92
CA GLY A 625 25.38 -14.21 -6.77
C GLY A 625 25.00 -14.51 -8.23
N CYS A 626 23.82 -14.07 -8.67
CA CYS A 626 23.22 -14.39 -9.96
C CYS A 626 22.43 -13.17 -10.48
N SER A 627 22.97 -12.51 -11.50
CA SER A 627 22.26 -11.44 -12.20
C SER A 627 21.09 -11.97 -13.04
N LEU A 628 20.20 -11.08 -13.48
CA LEU A 628 19.25 -11.34 -14.57
C LEU A 628 19.99 -11.81 -15.84
N LYS A 629 19.30 -12.56 -16.71
CA LYS A 629 19.84 -13.04 -17.99
C LYS A 629 19.54 -12.12 -19.18
N PHE A 630 18.45 -11.36 -19.08
CA PHE A 630 18.03 -10.41 -20.09
C PHE A 630 17.09 -9.36 -19.47
N LEU A 631 17.07 -8.17 -20.06
CA LEU A 631 16.07 -7.14 -19.83
C LEU A 631 15.17 -7.11 -21.07
N ALA A 632 13.85 -7.15 -20.89
CA ALA A 632 12.89 -7.26 -21.99
C ALA A 632 11.91 -6.10 -22.02
N ASP A 633 11.91 -5.35 -23.11
CA ASP A 633 10.77 -4.55 -23.51
C ASP A 633 9.78 -5.46 -24.27
N ASN A 634 8.61 -5.70 -23.65
CA ASN A 634 7.58 -6.58 -24.19
C ASN A 634 6.64 -5.90 -25.19
N GLU A 635 6.67 -4.57 -25.33
CA GLU A 635 5.82 -3.83 -26.27
C GLU A 635 6.54 -3.54 -27.59
N ARG A 636 7.83 -3.16 -27.53
CA ARG A 636 8.71 -3.05 -28.72
C ARG A 636 9.40 -4.37 -29.10
N TYR A 637 9.21 -5.43 -28.30
CA TYR A 637 9.81 -6.77 -28.52
C TYR A 637 11.34 -6.73 -28.60
N THR A 638 11.98 -5.98 -27.72
CA THR A 638 13.44 -5.76 -27.71
C THR A 638 14.06 -6.32 -26.44
N TRP A 639 15.09 -7.15 -26.59
CA TRP A 639 15.82 -7.73 -25.46
C TRP A 639 17.26 -7.22 -25.39
N ILE A 640 17.70 -6.79 -24.21
CA ILE A 640 19.12 -6.65 -23.87
C ILE A 640 19.53 -7.96 -23.19
N VAL A 641 20.51 -8.67 -23.75
CA VAL A 641 21.13 -9.86 -23.15
C VAL A 641 22.29 -9.39 -22.28
N LEU A 642 22.28 -9.80 -21.02
CA LEU A 642 23.26 -9.39 -20.00
C LEU A 642 24.51 -10.27 -20.06
#